data_AF-A0A4Z0G5R2-F1
#
_entry.id   AF-A0A4Z0G5R2-F1
#
_cell.length_a   1.000
_cell.length_b   1.000
_cell.length_c   1.000
_cell.angle_alpha   90.00
_cell.angle_beta   90.00
_cell.angle_gamma   90.00
#
_symmetry.space_group_name_H-M   'P 1'
#
loop_
_entity.id
_entity.type
_entity.pdbx_description
1 polymer ?
#
loop_
_entity_poly.entity_id
_entity_poly.type
_entity_poly.pdbx_seq_one_letter_code
_entity_poly.pdbx_strand_id
1 'polypeptide(L)'
;MGCVRMRSALGGDDYPFAVYNTGAAVVDAAGTVVAWTSAAEECLGHRAEEVCGRPVAELLAGPIHRDETLGRRTDRIWDGRAPLRHREGGVVELGFRVVPLQEGTDAQPGTPPGDAPAADGDAPEPGGPSPWPGRHGGRYLVLCAPYELVTRWRQEHALAGELFEQNRIGLALFDAELRLMRTNTPLLPYTGVPDRLAGHRLGDFLWAQDVTAAEELLRRVLETGEPVVNFTTRVRTVDDPRSGAMLRIMAFPLQEPSGRLLGVAALYQDVTEEHRSRERIAVLHRATAVLGGSLSAQQTGEDLAAALAPALADTVAVDVAEPVFTGGEPVPHRLERTALRRTAVTGEGGDALRANLVPLLSDLRDGPHSPPTTGLGTLVTGLDLVAVGDPPPEWAIAVPGVRSAMSVPLITRDTVMGNVTLWRTAAGRPAFDGHDLELVQEIASRAALALDNVRRYTREHLAAVSLQRSLLPPAISDTAAVRTASVYLPADPVGGVSGDWYDVIPLSSARVALVVGDVVGHGLPATAAMARLRTAVRTLADLDPDPDELLAHLDDLVHQLAMTGEPGEHTGQTEAADDARPLELSAWGREHGPAPGDADGSYAATCLYAVYDPVNGRCSLASAGHPPPALLDVDGSVRYLDMSPGPPLGVGGLPFEKTVMELPPGSVLALYTDGLLERGAGDVDEGMERLRKRLMQSGALNRPLHDAAREIVAALPPARLPDDVTLLVAGVRRLPAGDTVWWALTADPAVVAQARELVSTQLTEWGLEALVFTTELVVSELVTNAIRYAGGPVQLRLIRTDVLTCEVSDPSSSQPRMRRARVTEEGGRGLYLVAQLSTRWGSRYTRAGKTIWAEQALPPAV
;
A
#
# COMPACT_ATOMS: atom_id res chain seq x y z
N MET A 1 -1.42 -100.52 -12.43
CA MET A 1 -0.41 -99.45 -12.66
C MET A 1 -0.39 -98.60 -11.42
N GLY A 2 0.77 -98.46 -10.76
CA GLY A 2 0.90 -97.68 -9.53
C GLY A 2 0.70 -96.18 -9.78
N CYS A 3 -0.13 -95.53 -8.96
CA CYS A 3 -0.42 -94.09 -9.01
C CYS A 3 0.90 -93.32 -8.81
N VAL A 4 1.26 -92.48 -9.78
CA VAL A 4 2.48 -91.67 -9.73
C VAL A 4 2.16 -90.40 -8.94
N ARG A 5 2.79 -90.23 -7.78
CA ARG A 5 2.70 -88.99 -7.02
C ARG A 5 3.55 -87.93 -7.71
N MET A 6 2.92 -86.90 -8.24
CA MET A 6 3.59 -85.84 -9.00
C MET A 6 4.05 -84.75 -8.03
N ARG A 7 5.33 -84.33 -8.12
CA ARG A 7 5.82 -83.09 -7.50
C ARG A 7 5.80 -82.01 -8.55
N SER A 8 5.17 -80.87 -8.25
CA SER A 8 5.16 -79.72 -9.15
C SER A 8 6.57 -79.13 -9.26
N ALA A 9 7.10 -79.09 -10.48
CA ALA A 9 8.29 -78.33 -10.87
C ALA A 9 7.99 -77.65 -12.20
N LEU A 10 7.00 -76.76 -12.19
CA LEU A 10 6.65 -75.95 -13.36
C LEU A 10 7.22 -74.54 -13.16
N GLY A 11 8.36 -74.28 -13.80
CA GLY A 11 8.87 -72.93 -14.04
C GLY A 11 8.47 -72.52 -15.46
N GLY A 12 7.49 -71.64 -15.57
CA GLY A 12 7.01 -71.06 -16.83
C GLY A 12 5.91 -70.04 -16.54
N ASP A 13 5.84 -68.96 -17.33
CA ASP A 13 5.04 -67.73 -17.15
C ASP A 13 3.49 -67.88 -17.16
N ASP A 14 2.94 -69.05 -16.85
CA ASP A 14 1.49 -69.32 -16.80
C ASP A 14 0.87 -69.05 -15.40
N TYR A 15 0.83 -67.78 -14.99
CA TYR A 15 0.09 -67.29 -13.81
C TYR A 15 -1.40 -67.12 -14.20
N PRO A 16 -2.43 -67.69 -13.51
CA PRO A 16 -2.65 -67.91 -12.06
C PRO A 16 -2.33 -69.31 -11.49
N PHE A 17 -1.92 -70.26 -12.33
CA PHE A 17 -1.74 -71.67 -11.95
C PHE A 17 -0.27 -72.02 -11.60
N ALA A 18 0.58 -71.01 -11.52
CA ALA A 18 1.98 -71.09 -11.08
C ALA A 18 2.18 -70.73 -9.59
N VAL A 19 1.11 -70.41 -8.86
CA VAL A 19 1.18 -70.12 -7.41
C VAL A 19 1.57 -71.40 -6.66
N TYR A 20 2.38 -71.27 -5.60
CA TYR A 20 2.88 -72.35 -4.73
C TYR A 20 1.83 -73.31 -4.13
N ASN A 21 0.53 -73.12 -4.41
CA ASN A 21 -0.61 -73.92 -3.96
C ASN A 21 -1.53 -74.44 -5.09
N THR A 22 -1.04 -74.49 -6.34
CA THR A 22 -1.87 -74.99 -7.45
C THR A 22 -1.96 -76.52 -7.42
N GLY A 23 -3.19 -77.05 -7.38
CA GLY A 23 -3.45 -78.47 -7.55
C GLY A 23 -3.28 -78.87 -9.01
N ALA A 24 -2.63 -79.99 -9.27
CA ALA A 24 -2.58 -80.61 -10.59
C ALA A 24 -3.08 -82.06 -10.56
N ALA A 25 -3.73 -82.45 -11.65
CA ALA A 25 -4.16 -83.80 -11.94
C ALA A 25 -3.84 -84.17 -13.40
N VAL A 26 -3.47 -85.42 -13.66
CA VAL A 26 -3.36 -85.93 -15.03
C VAL A 26 -4.56 -86.80 -15.31
N VAL A 27 -5.28 -86.52 -16.39
CA VAL A 27 -6.48 -87.25 -16.80
C VAL A 27 -6.22 -87.90 -18.16
N ASP A 28 -6.56 -89.18 -18.31
CA ASP A 28 -6.43 -89.86 -19.60
C ASP A 28 -7.57 -89.51 -20.58
N ALA A 29 -7.48 -90.02 -21.81
CA ALA A 29 -8.49 -89.80 -22.84
C ALA A 29 -9.89 -90.36 -22.48
N ALA A 30 -10.01 -91.21 -21.46
CA ALA A 30 -11.28 -91.73 -20.97
C ALA A 30 -11.87 -90.89 -19.81
N GLY A 31 -11.19 -89.83 -19.38
CA GLY A 31 -11.61 -89.01 -18.24
C GLY A 31 -11.23 -89.59 -16.88
N THR A 32 -10.31 -90.55 -16.84
CA THR A 32 -9.85 -91.21 -15.61
C THR A 32 -8.63 -90.49 -15.04
N VAL A 33 -8.63 -90.23 -13.73
CA VAL A 33 -7.49 -89.59 -13.06
C VAL A 33 -6.32 -90.59 -12.95
N VAL A 34 -5.20 -90.27 -13.59
CA VAL A 34 -3.97 -91.09 -13.64
C VAL A 34 -2.94 -90.63 -12.61
N ALA A 35 -2.91 -89.33 -12.31
CA ALA A 35 -2.02 -88.76 -11.31
C ALA A 35 -2.71 -87.60 -10.59
N TRP A 36 -2.34 -87.40 -9.33
CA TRP A 36 -2.94 -86.40 -8.44
C TRP A 36 -1.87 -85.83 -7.51
N THR A 37 -1.80 -84.51 -7.40
CA THR A 37 -0.80 -83.81 -6.56
C THR A 37 -1.30 -83.58 -5.13
N SER A 38 -0.38 -83.39 -4.19
CA SER A 38 -0.74 -83.09 -2.79
C SER A 38 -1.47 -81.75 -2.61
N ALA A 39 -1.20 -80.73 -3.43
CA ALA A 39 -1.99 -79.50 -3.42
C ALA A 39 -3.46 -79.74 -3.84
N ALA A 40 -3.70 -80.71 -4.75
CA ALA A 40 -5.06 -81.13 -5.10
C ALA A 40 -5.70 -81.98 -3.99
N GLU A 41 -4.92 -82.76 -3.22
CA GLU A 41 -5.38 -83.42 -1.99
C GLU A 41 -5.82 -82.40 -0.93
N GLU A 42 -5.04 -81.33 -0.74
CA GLU A 42 -5.35 -80.25 0.20
C GLU A 42 -6.60 -79.45 -0.22
N CYS A 43 -6.78 -79.19 -1.52
CA CYS A 43 -7.94 -78.43 -2.01
C CYS A 43 -9.28 -79.17 -1.92
N LEU A 44 -9.30 -80.50 -2.08
CA LEU A 44 -10.53 -81.30 -2.12
C LEU A 44 -10.68 -82.31 -0.97
N GLY A 45 -9.65 -82.48 -0.14
CA GLY A 45 -9.60 -83.41 1.00
C GLY A 45 -9.41 -84.88 0.61
N HIS A 46 -9.47 -85.23 -0.68
CA HIS A 46 -9.30 -86.61 -1.17
C HIS A 46 -7.84 -86.95 -1.40
N ARG A 47 -7.38 -88.09 -0.92
CA ARG A 47 -6.01 -88.58 -1.18
C ARG A 47 -5.89 -89.13 -2.60
N ALA A 48 -4.69 -89.08 -3.17
CA ALA A 48 -4.41 -89.59 -4.51
C ALA A 48 -4.86 -91.04 -4.69
N GLU A 49 -4.70 -91.89 -3.67
CA GLU A 49 -5.14 -93.29 -3.65
C GLU A 49 -6.67 -93.46 -3.75
N GLU A 50 -7.44 -92.47 -3.32
CA GLU A 50 -8.92 -92.49 -3.30
C GLU A 50 -9.52 -92.05 -4.65
N VAL A 51 -8.73 -91.36 -5.48
CA VAL A 51 -9.15 -90.69 -6.73
C VAL A 51 -8.48 -91.30 -7.97
N CYS A 52 -7.20 -91.69 -7.88
CA CYS A 52 -6.47 -92.34 -8.98
C CYS A 52 -7.20 -93.61 -9.45
N GLY A 53 -7.43 -93.72 -10.76
CA GLY A 53 -8.13 -94.85 -11.39
C GLY A 53 -9.65 -94.70 -11.46
N ARG A 54 -10.22 -93.60 -10.94
CA ARG A 54 -11.65 -93.29 -11.02
C ARG A 54 -11.94 -92.21 -12.06
N PRO A 55 -13.14 -92.21 -12.67
CA PRO A 55 -13.58 -91.12 -13.54
C PRO A 55 -13.66 -89.80 -12.75
N VAL A 56 -13.06 -88.74 -13.30
CA VAL A 56 -13.11 -87.38 -12.71
C VAL A 56 -14.56 -86.87 -12.56
N ALA A 57 -15.49 -87.40 -13.35
CA ALA A 57 -16.92 -87.09 -13.27
C ALA A 57 -17.53 -87.43 -11.91
N GLU A 58 -16.99 -88.41 -11.18
CA GLU A 58 -17.48 -88.78 -9.85
C GLU A 58 -17.18 -87.72 -8.78
N LEU A 59 -16.19 -86.86 -9.03
CA LEU A 59 -15.87 -85.74 -8.15
C LEU A 59 -16.75 -84.52 -8.40
N LEU A 60 -17.49 -84.46 -9.51
CA LEU A 60 -18.30 -83.30 -9.85
C LEU A 60 -19.57 -83.24 -8.99
N ALA A 61 -19.84 -82.06 -8.43
CA ALA A 61 -21.07 -81.75 -7.70
C ALA A 61 -22.13 -81.11 -8.59
N GLY A 62 -21.79 -80.73 -9.83
CA GLY A 62 -22.64 -80.02 -10.79
C GLY A 62 -21.98 -79.90 -12.17
N PRO A 63 -22.61 -79.19 -13.12
CA PRO A 63 -22.09 -79.05 -14.49
C PRO A 63 -20.78 -78.25 -14.54
N ILE A 64 -19.91 -78.58 -15.50
CA ILE A 64 -18.70 -77.83 -15.79
C ILE A 64 -19.08 -76.63 -16.68
N HIS A 65 -18.69 -75.43 -16.28
CA HIS A 65 -18.85 -74.22 -17.05
C HIS A 65 -17.53 -73.88 -17.75
N ARG A 66 -17.54 -73.83 -19.09
CA ARG A 66 -16.40 -73.31 -19.85
C ARG A 66 -16.42 -71.79 -19.78
N ASP A 67 -15.25 -71.19 -19.54
CA ASP A 67 -15.14 -69.74 -19.45
C ASP A 67 -14.71 -69.17 -20.81
N GLU A 68 -15.64 -68.55 -21.53
CA GLU A 68 -15.43 -68.07 -22.92
C GLU A 68 -14.60 -66.78 -23.00
N THR A 69 -14.24 -66.17 -21.87
CA THR A 69 -13.61 -64.85 -21.79
C THR A 69 -12.07 -64.85 -21.78
N LEU A 70 -11.41 -66.02 -21.84
CA LEU A 70 -9.95 -66.15 -21.79
C LEU A 70 -9.32 -66.24 -23.20
N GLY A 71 -8.52 -65.23 -23.54
CA GLY A 71 -7.90 -65.09 -24.87
C GLY A 71 -6.60 -65.87 -25.06
N ARG A 72 -6.65 -66.93 -25.88
CA ARG A 72 -5.88 -67.21 -27.12
C ARG A 72 -6.28 -68.63 -27.54
N ARG A 73 -7.22 -68.72 -28.49
CA ARG A 73 -7.68 -69.99 -29.04
C ARG A 73 -6.52 -70.72 -29.72
N THR A 74 -6.13 -71.83 -29.13
CA THR A 74 -5.74 -73.01 -29.91
C THR A 74 -6.72 -74.11 -29.52
N ASP A 75 -7.13 -74.98 -30.45
CA ASP A 75 -8.12 -76.07 -30.23
C ASP A 75 -7.72 -77.11 -29.15
N ARG A 76 -6.68 -76.83 -28.36
CA ARG A 76 -5.96 -77.77 -27.52
C ARG A 76 -5.86 -77.34 -26.06
N ILE A 77 -5.93 -76.04 -25.71
CA ILE A 77 -5.89 -75.56 -24.31
C ILE A 77 -7.19 -74.81 -23.99
N TRP A 78 -7.83 -75.10 -22.85
CA TRP A 78 -9.04 -74.39 -22.44
C TRP A 78 -9.20 -74.31 -20.93
N ASP A 79 -9.93 -73.28 -20.49
CA ASP A 79 -10.12 -72.90 -19.09
C ASP A 79 -11.62 -72.95 -18.71
N GLY A 80 -11.91 -73.16 -17.43
CA GLY A 80 -13.28 -73.20 -16.96
C GLY A 80 -13.43 -73.23 -15.44
N ARG A 81 -14.67 -73.35 -14.99
CA ARG A 81 -15.08 -73.49 -13.59
C ARG A 81 -15.85 -74.78 -13.40
N ALA A 82 -15.55 -75.51 -12.33
CA ALA A 82 -16.25 -76.73 -11.96
C ALA A 82 -16.51 -76.82 -10.45
N PRO A 83 -17.74 -77.11 -10.02
CA PRO A 83 -18.02 -77.45 -8.62
C PRO A 83 -17.66 -78.91 -8.36
N LEU A 84 -16.72 -79.15 -7.42
CA LEU A 84 -16.30 -80.49 -7.01
C LEU A 84 -16.69 -80.80 -5.56
N ARG A 85 -16.93 -82.07 -5.26
CA ARG A 85 -17.28 -82.55 -3.92
C ARG A 85 -16.03 -82.65 -3.05
N HIS A 86 -15.99 -81.87 -1.98
CA HIS A 86 -15.00 -82.03 -0.92
C HIS A 86 -15.26 -83.32 -0.12
N ARG A 87 -14.20 -83.98 0.38
CA ARG A 87 -14.31 -85.22 1.16
C ARG A 87 -15.26 -85.12 2.35
N GLU A 88 -15.31 -83.96 3.01
CA GLU A 88 -16.12 -83.71 4.21
C GLU A 88 -17.59 -83.35 3.91
N GLY A 89 -18.03 -83.44 2.64
CA GLY A 89 -19.44 -83.29 2.26
C GLY A 89 -19.86 -81.91 1.73
N GLY A 90 -18.93 -80.97 1.59
CA GLY A 90 -19.15 -79.65 0.97
C GLY A 90 -18.86 -79.63 -0.55
N VAL A 91 -19.22 -78.53 -1.22
CA VAL A 91 -18.87 -78.27 -2.62
C VAL A 91 -17.81 -77.18 -2.67
N VAL A 92 -16.71 -77.42 -3.39
CA VAL A 92 -15.63 -76.46 -3.64
C VAL A 92 -15.66 -76.08 -5.11
N GLU A 93 -15.76 -74.78 -5.38
CA GLU A 93 -15.67 -74.24 -6.73
C GLU A 93 -14.21 -74.13 -7.14
N LEU A 94 -13.82 -74.82 -8.21
CA LEU A 94 -12.47 -74.75 -8.75
C LEU A 94 -12.45 -74.06 -10.11
N GLY A 95 -11.51 -73.13 -10.30
CA GLY A 95 -11.07 -72.71 -11.62
C GLY A 95 -10.02 -73.68 -12.12
N PHE A 96 -10.09 -74.10 -13.38
CA PHE A 96 -9.15 -75.05 -13.95
C PHE A 96 -8.69 -74.65 -15.35
N ARG A 97 -7.50 -75.14 -15.72
CA ARG A 97 -6.88 -75.07 -17.04
C ARG A 97 -6.50 -76.47 -17.50
N VAL A 98 -6.92 -76.86 -18.70
CA VAL A 98 -6.60 -78.15 -19.31
C VAL A 98 -5.55 -77.97 -20.40
N VAL A 99 -4.41 -78.65 -20.26
CA VAL A 99 -3.29 -78.64 -21.20
C VAL A 99 -3.02 -80.08 -21.69
N PRO A 100 -2.90 -80.33 -23.00
CA PRO A 100 -2.60 -81.68 -23.49
C PRO A 100 -1.12 -81.98 -23.29
N LEU A 101 -0.82 -83.16 -22.74
CA LEU A 101 0.54 -83.67 -22.66
C LEU A 101 0.89 -84.31 -24.01
N GLN A 102 1.89 -83.77 -24.71
CA GLN A 102 2.46 -84.48 -25.85
C GLN A 102 3.25 -85.68 -25.34
N GLU A 103 2.94 -86.88 -25.84
CA GLU A 103 3.84 -88.02 -25.67
C GLU A 103 5.10 -87.74 -26.49
N GLY A 104 6.24 -87.62 -25.81
CA GLY A 104 7.53 -87.44 -26.46
C GLY A 104 7.80 -88.56 -27.44
N THR A 105 7.65 -88.27 -28.73
CA THR A 105 8.39 -88.97 -29.77
C THR A 105 9.67 -88.16 -29.97
N ASP A 106 10.82 -88.82 -29.89
CA ASP A 106 12.13 -88.23 -30.20
C ASP A 106 12.05 -87.47 -31.53
N ALA A 107 11.99 -86.14 -31.45
CA ALA A 107 12.01 -85.26 -32.61
C ALA A 107 13.19 -84.32 -32.48
N GLN A 108 14.14 -84.50 -33.39
CA GLN A 108 15.28 -83.62 -33.62
C GLN A 108 14.79 -82.18 -33.92
N PRO A 109 15.47 -81.13 -33.44
CA PRO A 109 14.98 -79.76 -33.55
C PRO A 109 15.23 -79.17 -34.94
N GLY A 110 14.19 -78.66 -35.59
CA GLY A 110 14.32 -77.68 -36.68
C GLY A 110 13.48 -77.92 -37.92
N THR A 111 12.17 -77.65 -37.87
CA THR A 111 11.38 -77.20 -39.05
C THR A 111 10.10 -76.51 -38.56
N PRO A 112 9.72 -75.32 -39.07
CA PRO A 112 8.47 -74.67 -38.67
C PRO A 112 7.26 -75.41 -39.26
N PRO A 113 6.09 -75.47 -38.58
CA PRO A 113 4.93 -76.19 -39.08
C PRO A 113 4.29 -75.42 -40.24
N GLY A 114 4.19 -76.05 -41.40
CA GLY A 114 3.46 -75.57 -42.56
C GLY A 114 1.97 -75.86 -42.45
N ASP A 115 1.17 -74.91 -42.94
CA ASP A 115 -0.27 -75.01 -43.14
C ASP A 115 -0.64 -76.19 -44.07
N ALA A 116 -1.61 -77.00 -43.66
CA ALA A 116 -2.29 -77.97 -44.53
C ALA A 116 -3.76 -78.15 -44.11
N PRO A 117 -4.67 -78.44 -45.06
CA PRO A 117 -5.99 -77.80 -45.12
C PRO A 117 -7.13 -78.61 -44.48
N ALA A 118 -8.22 -77.89 -44.24
CA ALA A 118 -9.52 -78.39 -43.82
C ALA A 118 -10.12 -79.39 -44.82
N ALA A 119 -10.69 -80.48 -44.30
CA ALA A 119 -11.55 -81.39 -45.04
C ALA A 119 -12.92 -81.45 -44.35
N ASP A 120 -13.94 -80.93 -45.04
CA ASP A 120 -15.35 -81.07 -44.74
C ASP A 120 -15.82 -82.52 -44.95
N GLY A 121 -16.70 -83.01 -44.07
CA GLY A 121 -17.33 -84.32 -44.20
C GLY A 121 -18.32 -84.61 -43.06
N ASP A 122 -19.60 -84.59 -43.44
CA ASP A 122 -20.85 -84.61 -42.67
C ASP A 122 -21.07 -85.68 -41.55
N ALA A 123 -21.99 -85.29 -40.63
CA ALA A 123 -22.83 -86.05 -39.68
C ALA A 123 -22.31 -86.33 -38.24
N PRO A 124 -23.20 -86.50 -37.22
CA PRO A 124 -24.45 -85.81 -36.86
C PRO A 124 -24.44 -85.24 -35.41
N GLU A 125 -25.32 -84.29 -35.07
CA GLU A 125 -25.55 -83.78 -33.69
C GLU A 125 -26.42 -84.73 -32.82
N PRO A 126 -26.57 -84.54 -31.49
CA PRO A 126 -25.55 -84.26 -30.47
C PRO A 126 -25.69 -85.26 -29.29
N GLY A 127 -24.65 -86.06 -29.02
CA GLY A 127 -24.50 -86.72 -27.72
C GLY A 127 -23.90 -85.73 -26.74
N GLY A 128 -24.52 -85.57 -25.56
CA GLY A 128 -24.20 -84.52 -24.58
C GLY A 128 -22.71 -84.27 -24.37
N PRO A 129 -22.30 -83.02 -24.11
CA PRO A 129 -20.91 -82.59 -24.21
C PRO A 129 -20.04 -83.42 -23.26
N SER A 130 -19.22 -84.33 -23.82
CA SER A 130 -18.06 -84.83 -23.10
C SER A 130 -17.21 -83.59 -22.78
N PRO A 131 -16.85 -83.35 -21.51
CA PRO A 131 -16.06 -82.19 -21.15
C PRO A 131 -14.67 -82.22 -21.78
N TRP A 132 -14.22 -83.37 -22.28
CA TRP A 132 -12.91 -83.60 -22.90
C TRP A 132 -13.02 -83.54 -24.44
N PRO A 133 -12.22 -82.70 -25.13
CA PRO A 133 -12.24 -82.62 -26.58
C PRO A 133 -11.62 -83.86 -27.23
N GLY A 134 -12.32 -84.46 -28.20
CA GLY A 134 -11.77 -85.20 -29.35
C GLY A 134 -10.98 -86.50 -29.09
N ARG A 135 -11.33 -87.57 -29.81
CA ARG A 135 -10.70 -88.91 -29.79
C ARG A 135 -9.26 -88.96 -30.34
N HIS A 136 -8.30 -88.34 -29.66
CA HIS A 136 -6.89 -88.69 -29.78
C HIS A 136 -6.41 -89.13 -28.39
N GLY A 137 -5.77 -90.30 -28.30
CA GLY A 137 -5.43 -90.98 -27.04
C GLY A 137 -4.40 -90.29 -26.14
N GLY A 138 -4.38 -88.96 -26.07
CA GLY A 138 -3.47 -88.17 -25.24
C GLY A 138 -3.93 -88.06 -23.79
N ARG A 139 -2.96 -87.87 -22.88
CA ARG A 139 -3.20 -87.48 -21.49
C ARG A 139 -3.29 -85.96 -21.40
N TYR A 140 -4.09 -85.47 -20.47
CA TYR A 140 -4.28 -84.05 -20.20
C TYR A 140 -3.77 -83.71 -18.80
N LEU A 141 -3.00 -82.65 -18.68
CA LEU A 141 -2.68 -82.01 -17.42
C LEU A 141 -3.76 -80.99 -17.08
N VAL A 142 -4.42 -81.17 -15.95
CA VAL A 142 -5.40 -80.24 -15.40
C VAL A 142 -4.73 -79.51 -14.25
N LEU A 143 -4.56 -78.21 -14.39
CA LEU A 143 -4.16 -77.32 -13.30
C LEU A 143 -5.43 -76.72 -12.70
N CYS A 144 -5.55 -76.70 -11.38
CA CYS A 144 -6.72 -76.18 -10.69
C CYS A 144 -6.36 -75.44 -9.40
N ALA A 145 -7.20 -74.47 -9.06
CA ALA A 145 -7.14 -73.74 -7.81
C ALA A 145 -8.56 -73.34 -7.39
N PRO A 146 -8.82 -73.07 -6.10
CA PRO A 146 -10.07 -72.46 -5.64
C PRO A 146 -10.47 -71.28 -6.52
N TYR A 147 -11.70 -71.28 -7.03
CA TYR A 147 -12.18 -70.31 -8.01
C TYR A 147 -12.13 -68.87 -7.47
N GLU A 148 -12.28 -68.69 -6.16
CA GLU A 148 -12.11 -67.40 -5.48
C GLU A 148 -10.68 -66.85 -5.64
N LEU A 149 -9.65 -67.70 -5.54
CA LEU A 149 -8.25 -67.32 -5.74
C LEU A 149 -7.97 -66.97 -7.21
N VAL A 150 -8.53 -67.75 -8.14
CA VAL A 150 -8.43 -67.48 -9.59
C VAL A 150 -9.09 -66.14 -9.93
N THR A 151 -10.28 -65.88 -9.37
CA THR A 151 -11.02 -64.63 -9.60
C THR A 151 -10.28 -63.43 -9.01
N ARG A 152 -9.78 -63.56 -7.77
CA ARG A 152 -8.98 -62.52 -7.12
C ARG A 152 -7.72 -62.18 -7.91
N TRP A 153 -6.97 -63.20 -8.35
CA TRP A 153 -5.78 -62.98 -9.17
C TRP A 153 -6.14 -62.29 -10.49
N ARG A 154 -7.25 -62.67 -11.15
CA ARG A 154 -7.70 -62.00 -12.38
C ARG A 154 -8.02 -60.54 -12.14
N GLN A 155 -8.70 -60.23 -11.04
CA GLN A 155 -8.99 -58.83 -10.66
C GLN A 155 -7.70 -58.06 -10.40
N GLU A 156 -6.75 -58.62 -9.64
CA GLU A 156 -5.46 -57.98 -9.34
C GLU A 156 -4.59 -57.81 -10.60
N HIS A 157 -4.57 -58.80 -11.51
CA HIS A 157 -3.82 -58.75 -12.77
C HIS A 157 -4.44 -57.80 -13.78
N ALA A 158 -5.78 -57.80 -13.93
CA ALA A 158 -6.49 -56.86 -14.78
C ALA A 158 -6.33 -55.42 -14.25
N LEU A 159 -6.43 -55.22 -12.92
CA LEU A 159 -6.16 -53.94 -12.29
C LEU A 159 -4.72 -53.48 -12.56
N ALA A 160 -3.72 -54.35 -12.38
CA ALA A 160 -2.34 -54.02 -12.68
C ALA A 160 -2.15 -53.70 -14.17
N GLY A 161 -2.71 -54.51 -15.08
CA GLY A 161 -2.68 -54.27 -16.52
C GLY A 161 -3.24 -52.89 -16.89
N GLU A 162 -4.46 -52.59 -16.44
CA GLU A 162 -5.14 -51.32 -16.68
C GLU A 162 -4.40 -50.12 -16.07
N LEU A 163 -3.85 -50.27 -14.85
CA LEU A 163 -3.00 -49.25 -14.23
C LEU A 163 -1.76 -48.93 -15.09
N PHE A 164 -1.25 -49.93 -15.83
CA PHE A 164 -0.14 -49.76 -16.75
C PHE A 164 -0.52 -49.34 -18.18
N GLU A 165 -1.80 -49.30 -18.54
CA GLU A 165 -2.29 -48.86 -19.85
C GLU A 165 -2.79 -47.40 -19.85
N GLN A 166 -3.19 -46.87 -18.69
CA GLN A 166 -3.58 -45.47 -18.55
C GLN A 166 -2.39 -44.49 -18.61
N ASN A 167 -2.63 -43.26 -19.11
CA ASN A 167 -1.60 -42.25 -19.36
C ASN A 167 -1.73 -40.96 -18.51
N ARG A 168 -2.61 -40.96 -17.50
CA ARG A 168 -2.89 -39.75 -16.69
C ARG A 168 -2.03 -39.66 -15.42
N ILE A 169 -1.60 -40.80 -14.90
CA ILE A 169 -0.73 -40.90 -13.73
C ILE A 169 0.44 -41.77 -14.11
N GLY A 170 1.65 -41.23 -13.93
CA GLY A 170 2.87 -41.99 -14.14
C GLY A 170 3.07 -43.01 -13.02
N LEU A 171 3.44 -44.23 -13.39
CA LEU A 171 3.74 -45.34 -12.50
C LEU A 171 5.08 -45.92 -12.92
N ALA A 172 5.99 -46.11 -11.98
CA ALA A 172 7.31 -46.68 -12.18
C ALA A 172 7.58 -47.73 -11.09
N LEU A 173 8.03 -48.92 -11.48
CA LEU A 173 8.49 -49.96 -10.56
C LEU A 173 10.02 -50.01 -10.62
N PHE A 174 10.66 -50.01 -9.46
CA PHE A 174 12.10 -50.12 -9.30
C PHE A 174 12.45 -51.39 -8.53
N ASP A 175 13.55 -52.04 -8.89
CA ASP A 175 14.12 -53.14 -8.10
C ASP A 175 14.84 -52.63 -6.83
N ALA A 176 15.42 -53.54 -6.04
CA ALA A 176 16.17 -53.22 -4.83
C ALA A 176 17.45 -52.39 -5.11
N GLU A 177 17.96 -52.45 -6.34
CA GLU A 177 19.10 -51.66 -6.82
C GLU A 177 18.66 -50.36 -7.53
N LEU A 178 17.39 -49.96 -7.40
CA LEU A 178 16.79 -48.76 -8.00
C LEU A 178 16.87 -48.71 -9.54
N ARG A 179 16.87 -49.86 -10.21
CA ARG A 179 16.71 -49.95 -11.67
C ARG A 179 15.24 -50.02 -12.02
N LEU A 180 14.84 -49.30 -13.06
CA LEU A 180 13.46 -49.28 -13.51
C LEU A 180 13.09 -50.63 -14.13
N MET A 181 12.12 -51.33 -13.55
CA MET A 181 11.60 -52.62 -14.06
C MET A 181 10.47 -52.42 -15.07
N ARG A 182 9.55 -51.49 -14.78
CA ARG A 182 8.35 -51.25 -15.60
C ARG A 182 7.83 -49.83 -15.39
N THR A 183 7.27 -49.22 -16.43
CA THR A 183 6.53 -47.95 -16.32
C THR A 183 5.36 -47.89 -17.32
N ASN A 184 4.31 -47.12 -17.02
CA ASN A 184 3.06 -47.02 -17.82
C ASN A 184 2.98 -45.77 -18.70
N THR A 185 3.76 -44.76 -18.35
CA THR A 185 3.68 -43.42 -18.89
C THR A 185 5.09 -43.07 -19.34
N PRO A 186 5.24 -42.31 -20.44
CA PRO A 186 6.54 -41.79 -20.81
C PRO A 186 6.99 -40.96 -19.63
N LEU A 187 8.10 -41.33 -18.98
CA LEU A 187 8.63 -40.58 -17.84
C LEU A 187 8.71 -39.08 -18.16
N LEU A 188 8.79 -38.70 -19.45
CA LEU A 188 8.80 -37.35 -19.99
C LEU A 188 8.42 -37.39 -21.51
N PRO A 189 7.43 -36.64 -22.06
CA PRO A 189 7.40 -36.31 -23.50
C PRO A 189 8.43 -35.21 -23.84
N TYR A 190 9.53 -35.18 -23.10
CA TYR A 190 10.56 -34.15 -23.16
C TYR A 190 11.80 -34.75 -23.81
N THR A 191 12.54 -33.91 -24.53
CA THR A 191 13.74 -34.30 -25.26
C THR A 191 14.77 -34.98 -24.35
N GLY A 192 15.30 -36.13 -24.79
CA GLY A 192 16.43 -36.82 -24.15
C GLY A 192 16.11 -38.00 -23.24
N VAL A 193 14.92 -38.59 -23.37
CA VAL A 193 14.57 -39.83 -22.66
C VAL A 193 14.73 -41.04 -23.59
N PRO A 194 15.37 -42.14 -23.15
CA PRO A 194 15.55 -43.34 -23.96
C PRO A 194 14.23 -44.00 -24.37
N ASP A 195 14.17 -44.56 -25.59
CA ASP A 195 13.00 -45.29 -26.13
C ASP A 195 12.61 -46.52 -25.30
N ARG A 196 13.56 -47.11 -24.56
CA ARG A 196 13.34 -48.25 -23.66
C ARG A 196 13.93 -47.95 -22.29
N LEU A 197 13.06 -47.77 -21.30
CA LEU A 197 13.46 -47.36 -19.95
C LEU A 197 13.74 -48.54 -18.99
N ALA A 198 13.27 -49.74 -19.31
CA ALA A 198 13.49 -50.91 -18.46
C ALA A 198 14.99 -51.27 -18.36
N GLY A 199 15.50 -51.40 -17.14
CA GLY A 199 16.89 -51.72 -16.80
C GLY A 199 17.79 -50.52 -16.48
N HIS A 200 17.36 -49.31 -16.84
CA HIS A 200 18.08 -48.06 -16.60
C HIS A 200 17.88 -47.54 -15.18
N ARG A 201 18.86 -46.75 -14.71
CA ARG A 201 18.72 -45.93 -13.49
C ARG A 201 18.29 -44.52 -13.86
N LEU A 202 17.70 -43.81 -12.91
CA LEU A 202 17.31 -42.41 -13.10
C LEU A 202 18.50 -41.52 -13.52
N GLY A 203 19.69 -41.80 -12.98
CA GLY A 203 20.93 -41.10 -13.36
C GLY A 203 21.42 -41.29 -14.79
N ASP A 204 20.86 -42.23 -15.55
CA ASP A 204 21.27 -42.47 -16.94
C ASP A 204 20.70 -41.43 -17.91
N PHE A 205 19.61 -40.74 -17.53
CA PHE A 205 18.89 -39.79 -18.41
C PHE A 205 18.42 -38.51 -17.71
N LEU A 206 18.42 -38.46 -16.37
CA LEU A 206 18.11 -37.24 -15.61
C LEU A 206 19.39 -36.50 -15.18
N TRP A 207 19.27 -35.19 -14.97
CA TRP A 207 20.38 -34.38 -14.47
C TRP A 207 20.80 -34.84 -13.07
N ALA A 208 22.10 -35.08 -12.87
CA ALA A 208 22.73 -35.49 -11.60
C ALA A 208 22.21 -34.81 -10.31
N GLN A 209 21.89 -33.51 -10.33
CA GLN A 209 21.35 -32.81 -9.15
C GLN A 209 19.92 -33.25 -8.81
N ASP A 210 19.09 -33.49 -9.82
CA ASP A 210 17.68 -33.86 -9.67
C ASP A 210 17.54 -35.35 -9.30
N VAL A 211 18.48 -36.18 -9.80
CA VAL A 211 18.60 -37.61 -9.48
C VAL A 211 18.81 -37.83 -7.98
N THR A 212 19.68 -37.03 -7.36
CA THR A 212 20.04 -37.19 -5.94
C THR A 212 18.80 -37.17 -5.05
N ALA A 213 17.94 -36.17 -5.23
CA ALA A 213 16.72 -36.00 -4.43
C ALA A 213 15.69 -37.12 -4.66
N ALA A 214 15.51 -37.56 -5.91
CA ALA A 214 14.59 -38.63 -6.24
C ALA A 214 15.09 -40.00 -5.75
N GLU A 215 16.37 -40.34 -5.95
CA GLU A 215 16.95 -41.60 -5.50
C GLU A 215 17.05 -41.70 -3.98
N GLU A 216 17.35 -40.60 -3.28
CA GLU A 216 17.38 -40.57 -1.81
C GLU A 216 15.98 -40.89 -1.23
N LEU A 217 14.92 -40.34 -1.84
CA LEU A 217 13.55 -40.69 -1.48
C LEU A 217 13.24 -42.17 -1.70
N LEU A 218 13.59 -42.71 -2.87
CA LEU A 218 13.31 -44.12 -3.19
C LEU A 218 14.12 -45.06 -2.29
N ARG A 219 15.39 -44.71 -2.01
CA ARG A 219 16.26 -45.46 -1.09
C ARG A 219 15.72 -45.45 0.34
N ARG A 220 15.20 -44.31 0.80
CA ARG A 220 14.56 -44.22 2.12
C ARG A 220 13.40 -45.20 2.25
N VAL A 221 12.55 -45.32 1.22
CA VAL A 221 11.44 -46.28 1.21
C VAL A 221 11.93 -47.72 1.27
N LEU A 222 13.03 -48.05 0.58
CA LEU A 222 13.65 -49.39 0.67
C LEU A 222 14.23 -49.68 2.05
N GLU A 223 14.86 -48.70 2.69
CA GLU A 223 15.53 -48.90 3.98
C GLU A 223 14.53 -48.94 5.15
N THR A 224 13.51 -48.08 5.13
CA THR A 224 12.55 -47.96 6.23
C THR A 224 11.30 -48.83 6.04
N GLY A 225 10.97 -49.18 4.80
CA GLY A 225 9.69 -49.81 4.47
C GLY A 225 8.49 -48.89 4.67
N GLU A 226 8.69 -47.59 4.90
CA GLU A 226 7.62 -46.61 5.07
C GLU A 226 7.32 -45.90 3.75
N PRO A 227 6.05 -45.73 3.36
CA PRO A 227 5.69 -45.01 2.16
C PRO A 227 5.96 -43.50 2.29
N VAL A 228 6.40 -42.88 1.21
CA VAL A 228 6.54 -41.42 1.11
C VAL A 228 5.43 -40.86 0.26
N VAL A 229 4.69 -39.89 0.81
CA VAL A 229 3.58 -39.22 0.15
C VAL A 229 3.91 -37.74 -0.09
N ASN A 230 3.42 -37.20 -1.20
CA ASN A 230 3.45 -35.77 -1.53
C ASN A 230 4.86 -35.13 -1.59
N PHE A 231 5.84 -35.85 -2.12
CA PHE A 231 7.16 -35.26 -2.37
C PHE A 231 7.14 -34.55 -3.72
N THR A 232 7.57 -33.29 -3.78
CA THR A 232 7.59 -32.52 -5.02
C THR A 232 9.04 -32.16 -5.36
N THR A 233 9.48 -32.51 -6.56
CA THR A 233 10.86 -32.25 -7.01
C THR A 233 10.91 -31.82 -8.47
N ARG A 234 11.91 -30.99 -8.79
CA ARG A 234 12.20 -30.61 -10.18
C ARG A 234 12.95 -31.75 -10.87
N VAL A 235 12.61 -32.01 -12.12
CA VAL A 235 13.20 -33.06 -12.95
C VAL A 235 13.60 -32.49 -14.31
N ARG A 236 14.90 -32.49 -14.60
CA ARG A 236 15.52 -32.08 -15.88
C ARG A 236 16.18 -33.30 -16.56
N THR A 237 16.15 -33.34 -17.88
CA THR A 237 16.93 -34.33 -18.66
C THR A 237 18.32 -33.81 -18.94
N VAL A 238 19.23 -34.72 -19.29
CA VAL A 238 20.58 -34.35 -19.73
C VAL A 238 20.54 -33.56 -21.05
N ASP A 239 19.60 -33.87 -21.95
CA ASP A 239 19.48 -33.21 -23.25
C ASP A 239 18.62 -31.94 -23.23
N ASP A 240 17.72 -31.78 -22.26
CA ASP A 240 17.02 -30.52 -21.95
C ASP A 240 17.27 -30.06 -20.52
N PRO A 241 18.47 -29.50 -20.28
CA PRO A 241 18.85 -28.97 -18.98
C PRO A 241 17.97 -27.79 -18.49
N ARG A 242 17.23 -27.12 -19.37
CA ARG A 242 16.63 -25.80 -19.08
C ARG A 242 15.12 -25.85 -18.86
N SER A 243 14.40 -26.74 -19.53
CA SER A 243 12.93 -26.75 -19.51
C SER A 243 12.28 -27.69 -18.48
N GLY A 244 13.06 -28.23 -17.53
CA GLY A 244 12.61 -29.27 -16.61
C GLY A 244 11.27 -29.04 -15.90
N ALA A 245 10.60 -30.14 -15.55
CA ALA A 245 9.25 -30.19 -15.00
C ALA A 245 9.25 -30.29 -13.47
N MET A 246 8.12 -29.95 -12.84
CA MET A 246 7.88 -30.21 -11.42
C MET A 246 7.04 -31.47 -11.28
N LEU A 247 7.60 -32.51 -10.66
CA LEU A 247 6.91 -33.78 -10.45
C LEU A 247 6.53 -33.96 -8.99
N ARG A 248 5.28 -34.34 -8.74
CA ARG A 248 4.84 -34.84 -7.44
C ARG A 248 4.93 -36.35 -7.43
N ILE A 249 5.78 -36.89 -6.55
CA ILE A 249 6.09 -38.30 -6.41
C ILE A 249 5.48 -38.86 -5.11
N MET A 250 4.87 -40.05 -5.21
CA MET A 250 4.49 -40.90 -4.09
C MET A 250 5.18 -42.24 -4.26
N ALA A 251 5.88 -42.73 -3.25
CA ALA A 251 6.65 -43.96 -3.32
C ALA A 251 6.23 -44.94 -2.23
N PHE A 252 6.07 -46.21 -2.61
CA PHE A 252 5.56 -47.28 -1.76
C PHE A 252 6.47 -48.51 -1.86
N PRO A 253 6.76 -49.20 -0.75
CA PRO A 253 7.57 -50.41 -0.79
C PRO A 253 6.80 -51.53 -1.51
N LEU A 254 7.49 -52.26 -2.38
CA LEU A 254 6.98 -53.50 -2.95
C LEU A 254 7.45 -54.65 -2.06
N GLN A 255 6.53 -55.37 -1.44
CA GLN A 255 6.83 -56.46 -0.52
C GLN A 255 6.11 -57.74 -0.93
N GLU A 256 6.79 -58.87 -0.74
CA GLU A 256 6.17 -60.18 -0.78
C GLU A 256 5.28 -60.41 0.45
N PRO A 257 4.33 -61.37 0.40
CA PRO A 257 3.57 -61.81 1.57
C PRO A 257 4.45 -62.26 2.76
N SER A 258 5.70 -62.64 2.48
CA SER A 258 6.72 -63.01 3.48
C SER A 258 7.31 -61.81 4.24
N GLY A 259 6.99 -60.58 3.84
CA GLY A 259 7.59 -59.33 4.34
C GLY A 259 8.92 -58.96 3.67
N ARG A 260 9.38 -59.75 2.68
CA ARG A 260 10.61 -59.46 1.93
C ARG A 260 10.36 -58.31 0.93
N LEU A 261 11.21 -57.29 0.97
CA LEU A 261 11.19 -56.19 0.01
C LEU A 261 11.70 -56.65 -1.37
N LEU A 262 10.90 -56.38 -2.40
CA LEU A 262 11.20 -56.62 -3.81
C LEU A 262 11.71 -55.35 -4.52
N GLY A 263 11.37 -54.17 -4.01
CA GLY A 263 11.63 -52.92 -4.70
C GLY A 263 10.74 -51.77 -4.23
N VAL A 264 10.56 -50.76 -5.08
CA VAL A 264 9.71 -49.59 -4.82
C VAL A 264 8.79 -49.32 -6.01
N ALA A 265 7.51 -49.07 -5.74
CA ALA A 265 6.59 -48.51 -6.71
C ALA A 265 6.48 -46.99 -6.49
N ALA A 266 6.68 -46.21 -7.54
CA ALA A 266 6.52 -44.77 -7.52
C ALA A 266 5.38 -44.33 -8.45
N LEU A 267 4.45 -43.55 -7.92
CA LEU A 267 3.48 -42.78 -8.68
C LEU A 267 4.00 -41.36 -8.87
N TYR A 268 3.86 -40.79 -10.06
CA TYR A 268 4.25 -39.42 -10.34
C TYR A 268 3.21 -38.66 -11.17
N GLN A 269 3.07 -37.38 -10.88
CA GLN A 269 2.20 -36.46 -11.59
C GLN A 269 2.98 -35.20 -11.99
N ASP A 270 2.82 -34.74 -13.22
CA ASP A 270 3.30 -33.44 -13.64
C ASP A 270 2.43 -32.35 -13.01
N VAL A 271 3.04 -31.57 -12.11
CA VAL A 271 2.41 -30.46 -11.39
C VAL A 271 3.05 -29.13 -11.78
N THR A 272 3.72 -29.06 -12.93
CA THR A 272 4.43 -27.86 -13.39
C THR A 272 3.51 -26.64 -13.45
N GLU A 273 2.33 -26.77 -14.05
CA GLU A 273 1.36 -25.66 -14.14
C GLU A 273 0.71 -25.31 -12.79
N GLU A 274 0.47 -26.30 -11.91
CA GLU A 274 -0.01 -26.06 -10.54
C GLU A 274 1.04 -25.28 -9.73
N HIS A 275 2.31 -25.67 -9.84
CA HIS A 275 3.42 -25.02 -9.17
C HIS A 275 3.63 -23.59 -9.68
N ARG A 276 3.68 -23.41 -11.01
CA ARG A 276 3.77 -22.08 -11.65
C ARG A 276 2.60 -21.19 -11.24
N SER A 277 1.38 -21.70 -11.24
CA SER A 277 0.20 -20.92 -10.82
C SER A 277 0.30 -20.47 -9.36
N ARG A 278 0.75 -21.34 -8.45
CA ARG A 278 1.00 -20.97 -7.05
C ARG A 278 2.10 -19.92 -6.91
N GLU A 279 3.20 -20.06 -7.64
CA GLU A 279 4.27 -19.07 -7.64
C GLU A 279 3.78 -17.72 -8.16
N ARG A 280 3.01 -17.68 -9.25
CA ARG A 280 2.39 -16.46 -9.80
C ARG A 280 1.52 -15.74 -8.77
N ILE A 281 0.64 -16.48 -8.08
CA ILE A 281 -0.21 -15.92 -6.99
C ILE A 281 0.66 -15.37 -5.86
N ALA A 282 1.71 -16.09 -5.45
CA ALA A 282 2.62 -15.64 -4.40
C ALA A 282 3.38 -14.36 -4.78
N VAL A 283 3.80 -14.23 -6.04
CA VAL A 283 4.42 -12.99 -6.55
C VAL A 283 3.42 -11.84 -6.54
N LEU A 284 2.22 -12.06 -7.07
CA LEU A 284 1.15 -11.07 -7.09
C LEU A 284 0.82 -10.57 -5.67
N HIS A 285 0.65 -11.48 -4.71
CA HIS A 285 0.37 -11.15 -3.31
C HIS A 285 1.49 -10.32 -2.67
N ARG A 286 2.76 -10.71 -2.88
CA ARG A 286 3.92 -9.94 -2.38
C ARG A 286 3.98 -8.54 -2.98
N ALA A 287 3.78 -8.41 -4.29
CA ALA A 287 3.77 -7.13 -4.96
C ALA A 287 2.63 -6.25 -4.43
N THR A 288 1.41 -6.78 -4.27
CA THR A 288 0.31 -5.99 -3.70
C THR A 288 0.48 -5.61 -2.24
N ALA A 289 1.16 -6.45 -1.44
CA ALA A 289 1.34 -6.18 -0.02
C ALA A 289 2.24 -4.95 0.23
N VAL A 290 3.19 -4.69 -0.67
CA VAL A 290 4.06 -3.51 -0.57
C VAL A 290 3.44 -2.26 -1.22
N LEU A 291 2.56 -2.46 -2.22
CA LEU A 291 1.84 -1.38 -2.89
C LEU A 291 0.76 -0.80 -1.97
N GLY A 292 1.00 0.39 -1.44
CA GLY A 292 0.07 1.11 -0.55
C GLY A 292 0.60 1.37 0.87
N GLY A 293 1.79 0.85 1.22
CA GLY A 293 2.43 1.14 2.50
C GLY A 293 3.03 2.55 2.60
N SER A 294 3.10 3.29 1.49
CA SER A 294 3.74 4.60 1.42
C SER A 294 2.95 5.56 0.53
N LEU A 295 2.90 6.84 0.92
CA LEU A 295 2.37 7.95 0.12
C LEU A 295 3.48 8.66 -0.68
N SER A 296 4.59 7.97 -0.96
CA SER A 296 5.71 8.48 -1.75
C SER A 296 5.85 7.71 -3.06
N ALA A 297 5.86 8.44 -4.18
CA ALA A 297 6.03 7.88 -5.52
C ALA A 297 7.41 7.21 -5.70
N GLN A 298 8.44 7.79 -5.09
CA GLN A 298 9.80 7.23 -5.06
C GLN A 298 9.81 5.88 -4.36
N GLN A 299 9.26 5.82 -3.13
CA GLN A 299 9.24 4.61 -2.32
C GLN A 299 8.38 3.52 -2.98
N THR A 300 7.22 3.88 -3.53
CA THR A 300 6.35 2.92 -4.23
C THR A 300 7.06 2.28 -5.43
N GLY A 301 7.86 3.04 -6.17
CA GLY A 301 8.68 2.51 -7.26
C GLY A 301 9.80 1.58 -6.78
N GLU A 302 10.47 1.92 -5.67
CA GLU A 302 11.50 1.09 -5.03
C GLU A 302 10.93 -0.23 -4.51
N ASP A 303 9.80 -0.17 -3.81
CA ASP A 303 9.09 -1.32 -3.27
C ASP A 303 8.63 -2.27 -4.39
N LEU A 304 8.11 -1.72 -5.48
CA LEU A 304 7.72 -2.49 -6.65
C LEU A 304 8.92 -3.21 -7.29
N ALA A 305 10.03 -2.49 -7.50
CA ALA A 305 11.24 -3.08 -8.08
C ALA A 305 11.83 -4.18 -7.18
N ALA A 306 11.86 -3.94 -5.86
CA ALA A 306 12.32 -4.90 -4.86
C ALA A 306 11.43 -6.15 -4.77
N ALA A 307 10.12 -6.03 -5.00
CA ALA A 307 9.21 -7.16 -5.06
C ALA A 307 9.37 -8.00 -6.35
N LEU A 308 9.58 -7.34 -7.49
CA LEU A 308 9.62 -7.98 -8.81
C LEU A 308 10.96 -8.66 -9.12
N ALA A 309 12.10 -8.06 -8.77
CA ALA A 309 13.41 -8.61 -9.13
C ALA A 309 13.64 -10.06 -8.62
N PRO A 310 13.61 -10.35 -7.30
CA PRO A 310 13.90 -11.70 -6.81
C PRO A 310 12.94 -12.76 -7.35
N ALA A 311 11.73 -12.38 -7.76
CA ALA A 311 10.70 -13.30 -8.20
C ALA A 311 10.64 -13.50 -9.73
N LEU A 312 10.82 -12.44 -10.52
CA LEU A 312 10.51 -12.46 -11.96
C LEU A 312 11.68 -12.08 -12.86
N ALA A 313 12.64 -11.26 -12.44
CA ALA A 313 13.66 -10.71 -13.34
C ALA A 313 15.04 -10.52 -12.70
N ASP A 314 16.11 -10.58 -13.49
CA ASP A 314 17.46 -10.36 -12.98
C ASP A 314 17.73 -8.87 -12.76
N THR A 315 17.11 -8.02 -13.56
CA THR A 315 17.07 -6.56 -13.38
C THR A 315 15.67 -6.03 -13.60
N VAL A 316 15.25 -5.08 -12.76
CA VAL A 316 13.99 -4.33 -12.84
C VAL A 316 14.29 -2.84 -12.74
N ALA A 317 13.67 -2.06 -13.62
CA ALA A 317 13.62 -0.61 -13.52
C ALA A 317 12.17 -0.14 -13.44
N VAL A 318 11.92 0.85 -12.59
CA VAL A 318 10.63 1.53 -12.48
C VAL A 318 10.87 3.01 -12.75
N ASP A 319 10.14 3.53 -13.73
CA ASP A 319 10.17 4.93 -14.13
C ASP A 319 8.76 5.53 -13.90
N VAL A 320 8.65 6.61 -13.13
CA VAL A 320 7.38 7.25 -12.77
C VAL A 320 7.27 8.60 -13.48
N ALA A 321 6.08 8.98 -13.93
CA ALA A 321 5.84 10.25 -14.59
C ALA A 321 6.12 11.45 -13.66
N GLU A 322 6.89 12.43 -14.14
CA GLU A 322 7.29 13.62 -13.36
C GLU A 322 6.09 14.37 -12.73
N PRO A 323 4.93 14.54 -13.40
CA PRO A 323 3.77 15.17 -12.78
C PRO A 323 3.27 14.47 -11.51
N VAL A 324 3.48 13.17 -11.35
CA VAL A 324 3.06 12.41 -10.16
C VAL A 324 3.68 12.98 -8.88
N PHE A 325 4.96 13.38 -8.93
CA PHE A 325 5.69 13.94 -7.79
C PHE A 325 5.21 15.34 -7.36
N THR A 326 4.47 16.01 -8.24
CA THR A 326 3.94 17.37 -8.01
C THR A 326 2.42 17.39 -7.91
N GLY A 327 1.77 16.21 -7.88
CA GLY A 327 0.31 16.09 -7.91
C GLY A 327 -0.34 16.49 -9.23
N GLY A 328 0.46 16.81 -10.25
CA GLY A 328 -0.01 17.08 -11.60
C GLY A 328 -0.52 15.81 -12.29
N GLU A 329 -1.45 15.97 -13.22
CA GLU A 329 -1.95 14.86 -14.04
C GLU A 329 -1.03 14.63 -15.25
N PRO A 330 -0.48 13.41 -15.43
CA PRO A 330 0.25 13.06 -16.65
C PRO A 330 -0.61 13.19 -17.90
N VAL A 331 0.02 13.39 -19.06
CA VAL A 331 -0.70 13.58 -20.33
C VAL A 331 -1.37 12.26 -20.76
N PRO A 332 -2.66 12.26 -21.14
CA PRO A 332 -3.36 11.05 -21.57
C PRO A 332 -2.69 10.36 -22.76
N HIS A 333 -2.65 9.02 -22.73
CA HIS A 333 -2.31 8.13 -23.85
C HIS A 333 -0.96 8.34 -24.56
N ARG A 334 0.01 9.08 -24.01
CA ARG A 334 1.34 9.23 -24.65
C ARG A 334 2.50 9.25 -23.65
N LEU A 335 3.10 8.07 -23.42
CA LEU A 335 4.43 7.94 -22.82
C LEU A 335 5.46 8.82 -23.55
N GLU A 336 5.30 8.97 -24.87
CA GLU A 336 6.16 9.72 -25.78
C GLU A 336 6.33 11.21 -25.45
N ARG A 337 5.41 11.79 -24.68
CA ARG A 337 5.44 13.21 -24.30
C ARG A 337 5.49 13.42 -22.78
N THR A 338 5.60 12.34 -22.01
CA THR A 338 5.57 12.38 -20.55
C THR A 338 6.99 12.21 -20.04
N ALA A 339 7.55 13.25 -19.42
CA ALA A 339 8.84 13.14 -18.77
C ALA A 339 8.74 12.09 -17.66
N LEU A 340 9.58 11.05 -17.75
CA LEU A 340 9.68 10.01 -16.74
C LEU A 340 10.93 10.23 -15.89
N ARG A 341 10.79 9.95 -14.60
CA ARG A 341 11.86 9.92 -13.61
C ARG A 341 12.05 8.49 -13.14
N ARG A 342 13.26 8.00 -13.27
CA ARG A 342 13.67 6.69 -12.75
C ARG A 342 13.63 6.70 -11.23
N THR A 343 12.69 5.96 -10.65
CA THR A 343 12.55 5.84 -9.20
C THR A 343 13.42 4.72 -8.66
N ALA A 344 13.53 3.60 -9.38
CA ALA A 344 14.21 2.43 -8.87
C ALA A 344 14.91 1.61 -9.95
N VAL A 345 16.07 1.03 -9.59
CA VAL A 345 16.75 -0.02 -10.36
C VAL A 345 17.30 -1.08 -9.40
N THR A 346 16.79 -2.29 -9.53
CA THR A 346 17.17 -3.45 -8.69
C THR A 346 17.67 -4.57 -9.59
N GLY A 347 18.85 -5.14 -9.31
CA GLY A 347 19.43 -6.23 -10.11
C GLY A 347 20.91 -6.08 -10.46
N GLU A 348 21.53 -7.18 -10.90
CA GLU A 348 22.91 -7.21 -11.42
C GLU A 348 22.97 -6.66 -12.85
N GLY A 349 23.93 -5.77 -13.14
CA GLY A 349 24.05 -5.10 -14.45
C GLY A 349 23.27 -3.78 -14.55
N GLY A 350 22.56 -3.38 -13.50
CA GLY A 350 21.79 -2.13 -13.43
C GLY A 350 22.62 -0.85 -13.21
N ASP A 351 23.95 -0.92 -13.04
CA ASP A 351 24.77 0.27 -12.74
C ASP A 351 24.78 1.30 -13.87
N ALA A 352 24.74 0.84 -15.12
CA ALA A 352 24.58 1.71 -16.29
C ALA A 352 23.19 2.40 -16.32
N LEU A 353 22.17 1.79 -15.72
CA LEU A 353 20.82 2.34 -15.60
C LEU A 353 20.71 3.32 -14.42
N ARG A 354 21.52 3.16 -13.37
CA ARG A 354 21.56 4.05 -12.19
C ARG A 354 22.27 5.37 -12.46
N ALA A 355 23.33 5.36 -13.28
CA ALA A 355 24.13 6.55 -13.61
C ALA A 355 23.39 7.55 -14.53
N ASN A 356 22.32 7.11 -15.18
CA ASN A 356 21.52 7.91 -16.09
C ASN A 356 20.36 8.58 -15.35
N LEU A 357 20.59 9.80 -14.84
CA LEU A 357 19.58 10.86 -14.67
C LEU A 357 19.10 11.33 -16.06
N VAL A 358 18.87 10.40 -16.98
CA VAL A 358 18.38 10.72 -18.30
C VAL A 358 16.88 10.95 -18.10
N PRO A 359 16.37 12.18 -18.20
CA PRO A 359 14.98 12.31 -18.60
C PRO A 359 14.87 11.45 -19.85
N LEU A 360 13.89 10.55 -19.93
CA LEU A 360 13.55 9.85 -21.17
C LEU A 360 13.00 10.90 -22.18
N LEU A 361 13.86 11.84 -22.55
CA LEU A 361 13.74 12.97 -23.44
C LEU A 361 14.49 12.69 -24.75
N SER A 362 14.97 11.45 -24.96
CA SER A 362 15.42 11.03 -26.28
C SER A 362 14.21 10.88 -27.17
N ASP A 363 13.87 11.97 -27.85
CA ASP A 363 13.07 12.04 -29.08
C ASP A 363 12.22 10.79 -29.35
N LEU A 364 11.11 10.67 -28.61
CA LEU A 364 9.99 9.79 -28.97
C LEU A 364 9.24 10.41 -30.17
N ARG A 365 10.01 10.71 -31.23
CA ARG A 365 9.52 11.08 -32.56
C ARG A 365 9.48 9.81 -33.36
N ASP A 366 8.26 9.30 -33.65
CA ASP A 366 7.89 8.46 -34.79
C ASP A 366 9.06 7.68 -35.45
N GLY A 367 9.75 6.86 -34.66
CA GLY A 367 10.81 5.98 -35.12
C GLY A 367 10.35 4.53 -34.93
N PRO A 368 10.70 3.61 -35.84
CA PRO A 368 10.30 2.19 -35.78
C PRO A 368 10.85 1.39 -34.57
N HIS A 369 11.39 2.06 -33.54
CA HIS A 369 12.12 1.47 -32.41
C HIS A 369 11.61 1.90 -31.02
N SER A 370 10.44 2.55 -30.93
CA SER A 370 9.76 2.87 -29.66
C SER A 370 8.94 1.69 -29.11
N PRO A 371 8.80 1.51 -27.78
CA PRO A 371 7.83 0.56 -27.22
C PRO A 371 6.41 0.96 -27.65
N PRO A 372 5.54 0.01 -28.07
CA PRO A 372 4.22 0.30 -28.59
C PRO A 372 3.34 1.07 -27.60
N THR A 373 2.72 2.11 -28.13
CA THR A 373 1.84 3.09 -27.46
C THR A 373 0.40 2.59 -27.22
N THR A 374 0.14 1.29 -27.40
CA THR A 374 -1.22 0.72 -27.54
C THR A 374 -1.84 0.18 -26.24
N GLY A 375 -1.31 0.53 -25.06
CA GLY A 375 -1.86 0.11 -23.77
C GLY A 375 -1.64 -1.37 -23.40
N LEU A 376 -0.91 -2.11 -24.23
CA LEU A 376 -0.49 -3.49 -23.97
C LEU A 376 1.01 -3.53 -23.69
N GLY A 377 1.42 -4.37 -22.74
CA GLY A 377 2.85 -4.58 -22.46
C GLY A 377 3.56 -5.21 -23.67
N THR A 378 4.87 -5.01 -23.75
CA THR A 378 5.71 -5.54 -24.84
C THR A 378 6.65 -6.58 -24.30
N LEU A 379 6.72 -7.73 -24.97
CA LEU A 379 7.66 -8.82 -24.67
C LEU A 379 8.60 -9.03 -25.85
N VAL A 380 9.90 -9.03 -25.59
CA VAL A 380 10.96 -9.30 -26.57
C VAL A 380 11.78 -10.50 -26.09
N THR A 381 11.88 -11.53 -26.93
CA THR A 381 12.62 -12.77 -26.64
C THR A 381 13.68 -13.03 -27.72
N GLY A 382 14.60 -13.98 -27.47
CA GLY A 382 15.63 -14.36 -28.45
C GLY A 382 16.72 -13.30 -28.64
N LEU A 383 16.94 -12.43 -27.66
CA LEU A 383 17.99 -11.39 -27.70
C LEU A 383 19.41 -11.97 -27.65
N ASP A 384 19.56 -13.25 -27.30
CA ASP A 384 20.80 -14.02 -27.36
C ASP A 384 21.05 -14.71 -28.71
N LEU A 385 20.08 -14.66 -29.64
CA LEU A 385 20.12 -15.35 -30.94
C LEU A 385 20.24 -14.40 -32.14
N VAL A 386 20.59 -13.13 -31.92
CA VAL A 386 20.58 -12.09 -32.95
C VAL A 386 21.60 -12.40 -34.06
N ALA A 387 21.13 -13.04 -35.13
CA ALA A 387 21.86 -13.23 -36.38
C ALA A 387 21.05 -12.86 -37.64
N VAL A 388 19.71 -12.81 -37.61
CA VAL A 388 18.88 -12.41 -38.77
C VAL A 388 17.53 -11.84 -38.31
N GLY A 389 17.32 -10.52 -38.41
CA GLY A 389 16.04 -9.85 -38.07
C GLY A 389 16.14 -8.32 -37.94
N ASP A 390 15.01 -7.65 -37.71
CA ASP A 390 14.98 -6.22 -37.33
C ASP A 390 15.70 -6.00 -36.00
N PRO A 391 16.44 -4.88 -35.83
CA PRO A 391 17.14 -4.61 -34.59
C PRO A 391 16.16 -4.48 -33.42
N PRO A 392 16.43 -5.12 -32.26
CA PRO A 392 15.57 -5.01 -31.10
C PRO A 392 15.51 -3.58 -30.57
N PRO A 393 14.42 -3.19 -29.87
CA PRO A 393 14.31 -1.86 -29.27
C PRO A 393 15.48 -1.56 -28.32
N GLU A 394 15.97 -0.32 -28.29
CA GLU A 394 17.13 0.07 -27.47
C GLU A 394 16.93 -0.25 -25.97
N TRP A 395 15.71 -0.05 -25.45
CA TRP A 395 15.38 -0.39 -24.06
C TRP A 395 15.53 -1.89 -23.77
N ALA A 396 15.29 -2.77 -24.74
CA ALA A 396 15.35 -4.22 -24.56
C ALA A 396 16.80 -4.71 -24.43
N ILE A 397 17.76 -3.99 -24.99
CA ILE A 397 19.20 -4.28 -24.96
C ILE A 397 19.98 -3.37 -24.01
N ALA A 398 19.29 -2.59 -23.17
CA ALA A 398 19.92 -1.63 -22.27
C ALA A 398 20.76 -2.29 -21.15
N VAL A 399 20.55 -3.57 -20.87
CA VAL A 399 21.34 -4.36 -19.93
C VAL A 399 22.22 -5.34 -20.72
N PRO A 400 23.53 -5.47 -20.42
CA PRO A 400 24.39 -6.45 -21.08
C PRO A 400 23.96 -7.90 -20.82
N GLY A 401 24.04 -8.75 -21.84
CA GLY A 401 23.80 -10.21 -21.70
C GLY A 401 22.33 -10.62 -21.56
N VAL A 402 21.40 -9.74 -21.95
CA VAL A 402 19.95 -9.99 -21.92
C VAL A 402 19.55 -11.05 -22.96
N ARG A 403 18.69 -11.98 -22.56
CA ARG A 403 18.02 -12.97 -23.42
C ARG A 403 16.58 -12.55 -23.75
N SER A 404 15.89 -11.98 -22.78
CA SER A 404 14.51 -11.53 -22.93
C SER A 404 14.23 -10.33 -22.05
N ALA A 405 13.42 -9.41 -22.54
CA ALA A 405 13.02 -8.21 -21.82
C ALA A 405 11.52 -7.95 -22.00
N MET A 406 10.89 -7.32 -21.02
CA MET A 406 9.52 -6.85 -21.14
C MET A 406 9.35 -5.45 -20.55
N SER A 407 8.48 -4.66 -21.17
CA SER A 407 8.12 -3.32 -20.72
C SER A 407 6.61 -3.21 -20.60
N VAL A 408 6.13 -2.80 -19.43
CA VAL A 408 4.71 -2.72 -19.11
C VAL A 408 4.38 -1.32 -18.59
N PRO A 409 3.47 -0.59 -19.24
CA PRO A 409 3.09 0.74 -18.79
C PRO A 409 2.25 0.67 -17.51
N LEU A 410 2.46 1.62 -16.60
CA LEU A 410 1.65 1.78 -15.38
C LEU A 410 0.49 2.71 -15.73
N ILE A 411 -0.66 2.14 -16.10
CA ILE A 411 -1.82 2.91 -16.58
C ILE A 411 -2.95 2.85 -15.57
N THR A 412 -3.50 4.01 -15.23
CA THR A 412 -4.79 4.12 -14.55
C THR A 412 -5.79 4.82 -15.46
N ARG A 413 -6.87 4.13 -15.83
CA ARG A 413 -7.86 4.65 -16.79
C ARG A 413 -7.18 5.01 -18.12
N ASP A 414 -7.04 6.30 -18.39
CA ASP A 414 -6.49 6.85 -19.64
C ASP A 414 -5.13 7.54 -19.45
N THR A 415 -4.59 7.48 -18.22
CA THR A 415 -3.40 8.25 -17.81
C THR A 415 -2.24 7.32 -17.49
N VAL A 416 -1.08 7.59 -18.08
CA VAL A 416 0.14 6.81 -17.84
C VAL A 416 0.89 7.39 -16.65
N MET A 417 0.88 6.66 -15.54
CA MET A 417 1.58 7.01 -14.31
C MET A 417 3.07 6.70 -14.36
N GLY A 418 3.51 5.85 -15.28
CA GLY A 418 4.90 5.43 -15.42
C GLY A 418 5.06 4.18 -16.27
N ASN A 419 6.19 3.50 -16.11
CA ASN A 419 6.53 2.27 -16.81
C ASN A 419 7.38 1.37 -15.90
N VAL A 420 7.17 0.06 -16.00
CA VAL A 420 8.04 -0.94 -15.39
C VAL A 420 8.72 -1.76 -16.48
N THR A 421 10.02 -1.95 -16.37
CA THR A 421 10.82 -2.71 -17.34
C THR A 421 11.61 -3.78 -16.63
N LEU A 422 11.58 -5.00 -17.18
CA LEU A 422 12.19 -6.19 -16.59
C LEU A 422 13.09 -6.87 -17.63
N TRP A 423 14.24 -7.34 -17.16
CA TRP A 423 15.22 -8.05 -17.99
C TRP A 423 15.61 -9.39 -17.35
N ARG A 424 15.72 -10.44 -18.18
CA ARG A 424 16.35 -11.71 -17.84
C ARG A 424 17.59 -11.92 -18.72
N THR A 425 18.68 -12.27 -18.07
CA THR A 425 19.98 -12.58 -18.67
C THR A 425 20.11 -14.07 -18.94
N ALA A 426 21.15 -14.47 -19.68
CA ALA A 426 21.35 -15.88 -20.04
C ALA A 426 21.67 -16.80 -18.84
N ALA A 427 21.97 -16.25 -17.66
CA ALA A 427 22.32 -16.98 -16.45
C ALA A 427 21.08 -17.32 -15.60
N GLY A 428 20.75 -18.60 -15.48
CA GLY A 428 19.88 -19.12 -14.41
C GLY A 428 18.37 -19.19 -14.67
N ARG A 429 17.77 -18.28 -15.46
CA ARG A 429 16.31 -18.27 -15.72
C ARG A 429 15.92 -18.53 -17.19
N PRO A 430 14.76 -19.17 -17.46
CA PRO A 430 14.22 -19.26 -18.81
C PRO A 430 13.78 -17.87 -19.32
N ALA A 431 13.71 -17.71 -20.65
CA ALA A 431 13.16 -16.49 -21.25
C ALA A 431 11.74 -16.20 -20.74
N PHE A 432 11.36 -14.92 -20.71
CA PHE A 432 9.97 -14.53 -20.44
C PHE A 432 9.01 -15.15 -21.47
N ASP A 433 7.83 -15.55 -21.01
CA ASP A 433 6.72 -16.01 -21.86
C ASP A 433 5.50 -15.07 -21.77
N GLY A 434 4.42 -15.39 -22.50
CA GLY A 434 3.20 -14.57 -22.49
C GLY A 434 2.51 -14.51 -21.13
N HIS A 435 2.62 -15.56 -20.31
CA HIS A 435 2.01 -15.58 -18.99
C HIS A 435 2.79 -14.72 -17.99
N ASP A 436 4.11 -14.64 -18.13
CA ASP A 436 4.93 -13.68 -17.38
C ASP A 436 4.50 -12.24 -17.67
N LEU A 437 4.19 -11.93 -18.94
CA LEU A 437 3.68 -10.61 -19.35
C LEU A 437 2.32 -10.30 -18.72
N GLU A 438 1.37 -11.24 -18.76
CA GLU A 438 0.05 -11.10 -18.14
C GLU A 438 0.13 -10.84 -16.63
N LEU A 439 1.01 -11.57 -15.93
CA LEU A 439 1.23 -11.36 -14.49
C LEU A 439 1.76 -9.96 -14.19
N VAL A 440 2.73 -9.47 -14.97
CA VAL A 440 3.29 -8.13 -14.75
C VAL A 440 2.30 -7.05 -15.15
N GLN A 441 1.44 -7.27 -16.15
CA GLN A 441 0.34 -6.35 -16.47
C GLN A 441 -0.64 -6.21 -15.29
N GLU A 442 -0.99 -7.30 -14.62
CA GLU A 442 -1.85 -7.27 -13.44
C GLU A 442 -1.18 -6.52 -12.28
N ILE A 443 0.11 -6.76 -12.03
CA ILE A 443 0.87 -6.03 -11.00
C ILE A 443 1.00 -4.54 -11.35
N ALA A 444 1.29 -4.23 -12.61
CA ALA A 444 1.42 -2.86 -13.13
C ALA A 444 0.11 -2.07 -12.96
N SER A 445 -1.04 -2.68 -13.23
CA SER A 445 -2.36 -2.08 -13.01
C SER A 445 -2.55 -1.65 -11.55
N ARG A 446 -2.19 -2.51 -10.59
CA ARG A 446 -2.30 -2.22 -9.15
C ARG A 446 -1.28 -1.17 -8.70
N ALA A 447 -0.07 -1.22 -9.22
CA ALA A 447 0.96 -0.21 -8.95
C ALA A 447 0.56 1.16 -9.50
N ALA A 448 -0.05 1.20 -10.69
CA ALA A 448 -0.57 2.43 -11.27
C ALA A 448 -1.64 3.06 -10.36
N LEU A 449 -2.57 2.26 -9.82
CA LEU A 449 -3.58 2.74 -8.85
C LEU A 449 -2.94 3.31 -7.58
N ALA A 450 -1.91 2.65 -7.05
CA ALA A 450 -1.16 3.17 -5.90
C ALA A 450 -0.50 4.53 -6.23
N LEU A 451 0.11 4.67 -7.41
CA LEU A 451 0.68 5.93 -7.88
C LEU A 451 -0.38 7.03 -8.11
N ASP A 452 -1.58 6.69 -8.60
CA ASP A 452 -2.67 7.67 -8.71
C ASP A 452 -3.11 8.17 -7.33
N ASN A 453 -3.18 7.29 -6.33
CA ASN A 453 -3.48 7.67 -4.95
C ASN A 453 -2.42 8.61 -4.38
N VAL A 454 -1.14 8.29 -4.58
CA VAL A 454 -0.01 9.16 -4.21
C VAL A 454 -0.14 10.54 -4.86
N ARG A 455 -0.42 10.59 -6.16
CA ARG A 455 -0.60 11.83 -6.92
C ARG A 455 -1.75 12.67 -6.39
N ARG A 456 -2.91 12.07 -6.15
CA ARG A 456 -4.10 12.79 -5.63
C ARG A 456 -3.83 13.37 -4.25
N TYR A 457 -3.25 12.57 -3.36
CA TYR A 457 -2.84 13.03 -2.04
C TYR A 457 -1.86 14.21 -2.13
N THR A 458 -0.84 14.11 -2.99
CA THR A 458 0.13 15.19 -3.24
C THR A 458 -0.55 16.47 -3.75
N ARG A 459 -1.53 16.34 -4.66
CA ARG A 459 -2.29 17.47 -5.21
C ARG A 459 -3.13 18.18 -4.14
N GLU A 460 -3.87 17.41 -3.35
CA GLU A 460 -4.70 17.94 -2.27
C GLU A 460 -3.83 18.64 -1.21
N HIS A 461 -2.71 18.02 -0.85
CA HIS A 461 -1.76 18.61 0.10
C HIS A 461 -1.18 19.93 -0.40
N LEU A 462 -0.65 19.97 -1.62
CA LEU A 462 -0.08 21.19 -2.19
C LEU A 462 -1.11 22.31 -2.33
N ALA A 463 -2.36 21.98 -2.67
CA ALA A 463 -3.45 22.95 -2.73
C ALA A 463 -3.74 23.56 -1.35
N ALA A 464 -3.79 22.72 -0.30
CA ALA A 464 -4.05 23.15 1.07
C ALA A 464 -2.93 24.05 1.62
N VAL A 465 -1.66 23.68 1.41
CA VAL A 465 -0.49 24.49 1.79
C VAL A 465 -0.47 25.83 1.03
N SER A 466 -0.80 25.82 -0.26
CA SER A 466 -0.87 27.04 -1.06
C SER A 466 -1.97 27.99 -0.56
N LEU A 467 -3.14 27.47 -0.20
CA LEU A 467 -4.23 28.24 0.38
C LEU A 467 -3.77 28.89 1.69
N GLN A 468 -3.19 28.11 2.60
CA GLN A 468 -2.72 28.63 3.89
C GLN A 468 -1.65 29.72 3.73
N ARG A 469 -0.67 29.53 2.83
CA ARG A 469 0.35 30.57 2.57
C ARG A 469 -0.26 31.86 2.01
N SER A 470 -1.33 31.77 1.22
CA SER A 470 -2.06 32.96 0.76
C SER A 470 -2.84 33.66 1.87
N LEU A 471 -3.18 32.91 2.93
CA LEU A 471 -3.90 33.38 4.11
C LEU A 471 -2.99 33.84 5.25
N LEU A 472 -1.66 33.88 5.09
CA LEU A 472 -0.74 34.45 6.09
C LEU A 472 -0.21 35.82 5.63
N PRO A 473 0.08 36.76 6.55
CA PRO A 473 0.68 38.04 6.18
C PRO A 473 2.09 37.88 5.59
N PRO A 474 2.66 38.94 4.99
CA PRO A 474 4.06 38.97 4.61
C PRO A 474 4.96 38.64 5.81
N ALA A 475 5.97 37.79 5.58
CA ALA A 475 6.86 37.33 6.65
C ALA A 475 7.75 38.43 7.26
N ILE A 476 7.82 39.60 6.62
CA ILE A 476 8.55 40.77 7.07
C ILE A 476 7.65 41.99 6.87
N SER A 477 7.51 42.82 7.90
CA SER A 477 6.86 44.13 7.81
C SER A 477 7.79 45.20 8.38
N ASP A 478 7.79 46.39 7.78
CA ASP A 478 8.62 47.52 8.19
C ASP A 478 7.74 48.77 8.26
N THR A 479 7.27 49.11 9.46
CA THR A 479 6.38 50.26 9.74
C THR A 479 7.08 51.27 10.63
N ALA A 480 6.65 52.54 10.68
CA ALA A 480 7.32 53.54 11.53
C ALA A 480 7.50 53.10 13.01
N ALA A 481 6.59 52.27 13.54
CA ALA A 481 6.63 51.77 14.91
C ALA A 481 7.48 50.52 15.13
N VAL A 482 7.49 49.58 14.18
CA VAL A 482 8.12 48.27 14.37
C VAL A 482 8.75 47.75 13.09
N ARG A 483 9.80 46.94 13.24
CA ARG A 483 10.25 46.04 12.19
C ARG A 483 9.93 44.62 12.64
N THR A 484 9.24 43.85 11.82
CA THR A 484 8.83 42.49 12.19
C THR A 484 9.46 41.44 11.29
N ALA A 485 9.62 40.24 11.85
CA ALA A 485 9.83 39.03 11.07
C ALA A 485 9.03 37.90 11.70
N SER A 486 8.52 37.00 10.88
CA SER A 486 7.78 35.83 11.33
C SER A 486 8.34 34.54 10.74
N VAL A 487 8.18 33.47 11.50
CA VAL A 487 8.46 32.11 11.07
C VAL A 487 7.25 31.26 11.44
N TYR A 488 6.83 30.44 10.49
CA TYR A 488 5.74 29.49 10.63
C TYR A 488 6.26 28.11 10.23
N LEU A 489 6.13 27.12 11.10
CA LEU A 489 6.42 25.71 10.82
C LEU A 489 5.21 24.83 11.14
N PRO A 490 4.72 24.05 10.16
CA PRO A 490 3.62 23.13 10.42
C PRO A 490 4.06 21.87 11.18
N ALA A 491 3.16 21.30 11.99
CA ALA A 491 3.31 20.07 12.75
C ALA A 491 3.57 18.86 11.84
N ASP A 492 2.78 18.76 10.77
CA ASP A 492 2.91 17.73 9.74
C ASP A 492 3.35 18.33 8.39
N PRO A 493 4.61 18.15 7.97
CA PRO A 493 5.08 18.64 6.67
C PRO A 493 4.37 18.01 5.47
N VAL A 494 3.65 16.90 5.68
CA VAL A 494 3.02 16.08 4.63
C VAL A 494 1.50 16.31 4.52
N GLY A 495 0.86 16.99 5.48
CA GLY A 495 -0.60 17.18 5.45
C GLY A 495 -1.20 18.31 6.32
N GLY A 496 -0.40 19.04 7.10
CA GLY A 496 -0.92 19.93 8.14
C GLY A 496 -1.24 21.33 7.64
N VAL A 497 -2.53 21.62 7.43
CA VAL A 497 -3.05 23.00 7.48
C VAL A 497 -3.32 23.33 8.94
N SER A 498 -2.95 24.53 9.39
CA SER A 498 -3.00 24.90 10.82
C SER A 498 -4.11 25.86 11.19
N GLY A 499 -4.46 25.85 12.47
CA GLY A 499 -5.21 26.88 13.18
C GLY A 499 -4.39 28.11 13.57
N ASP A 500 -3.06 28.01 13.61
CA ASP A 500 -2.13 29.09 13.96
C ASP A 500 -2.19 30.26 12.96
N TRP A 501 -2.19 31.48 13.49
CA TRP A 501 -2.01 32.70 12.71
C TRP A 501 -1.17 33.75 13.43
N TYR A 502 -0.77 34.76 12.65
CA TYR A 502 -0.34 36.05 13.17
C TYR A 502 -0.77 37.17 12.23
N ASP A 503 -0.77 38.42 12.70
CA ASP A 503 -0.94 39.60 11.86
C ASP A 503 -0.20 40.82 12.41
N VAL A 504 0.09 41.76 11.51
CA VAL A 504 0.71 43.05 11.82
C VAL A 504 -0.11 44.12 11.13
N ILE A 505 -0.93 44.85 11.89
CA ILE A 505 -1.96 45.74 11.37
C ILE A 505 -1.57 47.20 11.67
N PRO A 506 -1.29 48.04 10.66
CA PRO A 506 -1.09 49.47 10.86
C PRO A 506 -2.39 50.13 11.35
N LEU A 507 -2.30 50.84 12.47
CA LEU A 507 -3.39 51.60 13.08
C LEU A 507 -3.18 53.10 12.90
N SER A 508 -4.18 53.88 13.32
CA SER A 508 -4.07 55.34 13.38
C SER A 508 -2.92 55.80 14.29
N SER A 509 -2.39 57.00 14.05
CA SER A 509 -1.31 57.63 14.83
C SER A 509 0.05 56.92 14.70
N ALA A 510 0.33 56.30 13.55
CA ALA A 510 1.51 55.46 13.34
C ALA A 510 1.63 54.25 14.29
N ARG A 511 0.56 53.91 15.02
CA ARG A 511 0.54 52.75 15.92
C ARG A 511 0.45 51.46 15.12
N VAL A 512 0.78 50.35 15.76
CA VAL A 512 0.68 49.03 15.15
C VAL A 512 0.02 48.06 16.11
N ALA A 513 -0.89 47.24 15.61
CA ALA A 513 -1.37 46.06 16.29
C ALA A 513 -0.57 44.83 15.86
N LEU A 514 -0.14 44.06 16.85
CA LEU A 514 0.51 42.75 16.71
C LEU A 514 -0.46 41.71 17.24
N VAL A 515 -0.71 40.69 16.44
CA VAL A 515 -1.68 39.65 16.74
C VAL A 515 -1.03 38.30 16.55
N VAL A 516 -1.27 37.39 17.50
CA VAL A 516 -0.99 35.96 17.36
C VAL A 516 -2.19 35.21 17.93
N GLY A 517 -2.51 34.07 17.36
CA GLY A 517 -3.60 33.24 17.84
C GLY A 517 -3.51 31.84 17.28
N ASP A 518 -4.27 30.96 17.90
CA ASP A 518 -4.37 29.56 17.54
C ASP A 518 -5.82 29.11 17.68
N VAL A 519 -6.26 28.24 16.77
CA VAL A 519 -7.59 27.65 16.77
C VAL A 519 -7.44 26.18 17.10
N VAL A 520 -8.17 25.73 18.13
CA VAL A 520 -8.10 24.33 18.58
C VAL A 520 -8.45 23.37 17.44
N GLY A 521 -7.57 22.39 17.22
CA GLY A 521 -7.69 21.36 16.20
C GLY A 521 -6.80 21.62 14.98
N HIS A 522 -6.77 20.68 14.04
CA HIS A 522 -5.90 20.75 12.85
C HIS A 522 -6.69 20.52 11.55
N GLY A 523 -6.11 20.95 10.43
CA GLY A 523 -6.67 20.74 9.10
C GLY A 523 -7.65 21.82 8.64
N LEU A 524 -8.40 21.53 7.57
CA LEU A 524 -9.23 22.51 6.86
C LEU A 524 -10.25 23.27 7.74
N PRO A 525 -10.97 22.63 8.70
CA PRO A 525 -11.90 23.36 9.57
C PRO A 525 -11.21 24.39 10.45
N ALA A 526 -10.07 24.02 11.06
CA ALA A 526 -9.26 24.92 11.88
C ALA A 526 -8.74 26.10 11.04
N THR A 527 -8.25 25.85 9.82
CA THR A 527 -7.81 26.91 8.90
C THR A 527 -8.94 27.82 8.41
N ALA A 528 -10.16 27.29 8.25
CA ALA A 528 -11.31 28.12 7.88
C ALA A 528 -11.71 29.05 9.04
N ALA A 529 -11.74 28.54 10.27
CA ALA A 529 -11.92 29.36 11.47
C ALA A 529 -10.78 30.37 11.64
N MET A 530 -9.54 29.94 11.37
CA MET A 530 -8.33 30.74 11.29
C MET A 530 -8.57 32.01 10.43
N ALA A 531 -8.92 31.80 9.17
CA ALA A 531 -9.16 32.87 8.21
C ALA A 531 -10.28 33.84 8.63
N ARG A 532 -11.37 33.32 9.22
CA ARG A 532 -12.52 34.12 9.67
C ARG A 532 -12.14 35.04 10.81
N LEU A 533 -11.48 34.52 11.84
CA LEU A 533 -11.11 35.29 13.02
C LEU A 533 -10.00 36.30 12.70
N ARG A 534 -9.01 35.94 11.87
CA ARG A 534 -8.04 36.91 11.34
C ARG A 534 -8.71 38.07 10.61
N THR A 535 -9.70 37.77 9.76
CA THR A 535 -10.49 38.80 9.05
C THR A 535 -11.31 39.66 10.00
N ALA A 536 -11.91 39.05 11.01
CA ALA A 536 -12.64 39.76 12.06
C ALA A 536 -11.73 40.72 12.83
N VAL A 537 -10.55 40.27 13.27
CA VAL A 537 -9.57 41.11 13.96
C VAL A 537 -9.15 42.29 13.10
N ARG A 538 -8.89 42.10 11.80
CA ARG A 538 -8.59 43.22 10.89
C ARG A 538 -9.73 44.24 10.81
N THR A 539 -10.95 43.75 10.69
CA THR A 539 -12.15 44.61 10.58
C THR A 539 -12.39 45.39 11.88
N LEU A 540 -12.20 44.74 13.03
CA LEU A 540 -12.30 45.38 14.34
C LEU A 540 -11.15 46.36 14.58
N ALA A 541 -9.92 46.02 14.19
CA ALA A 541 -8.75 46.88 14.32
C ALA A 541 -8.88 48.19 13.53
N ASP A 542 -9.57 48.20 12.39
CA ASP A 542 -9.89 49.43 11.65
C ASP A 542 -10.80 50.40 12.45
N LEU A 543 -11.58 49.88 13.41
CA LEU A 543 -12.37 50.69 14.35
C LEU A 543 -11.54 51.19 15.54
N ASP A 544 -10.31 50.68 15.69
CA ASP A 544 -9.33 51.08 16.69
C ASP A 544 -9.83 51.00 18.16
N PRO A 545 -10.49 49.88 18.57
CA PRO A 545 -10.89 49.65 19.95
C PRO A 545 -9.67 49.39 20.85
N ASP A 546 -9.87 49.52 22.17
CA ASP A 546 -8.88 49.06 23.15
C ASP A 546 -8.74 47.51 23.08
N PRO A 547 -7.57 46.93 23.39
CA PRO A 547 -7.33 45.49 23.30
C PRO A 547 -8.35 44.57 23.99
N ASP A 548 -8.82 44.94 25.19
CA ASP A 548 -9.83 44.20 25.94
C ASP A 548 -11.21 44.21 25.25
N GLU A 549 -11.60 45.34 24.68
CA GLU A 549 -12.84 45.50 23.92
C GLU A 549 -12.80 44.72 22.60
N LEU A 550 -11.64 44.71 21.92
CA LEU A 550 -11.46 43.92 20.70
C LEU A 550 -11.64 42.42 20.97
N LEU A 551 -11.02 41.90 22.04
CA LEU A 551 -11.16 40.49 22.40
C LEU A 551 -12.58 40.14 22.83
N ALA A 552 -13.29 41.04 23.53
CA ALA A 552 -14.70 40.83 23.84
C ALA A 552 -15.58 40.73 22.58
N HIS A 553 -15.37 41.60 21.59
CA HIS A 553 -16.07 41.50 20.31
C HIS A 553 -15.70 40.25 19.51
N LEU A 554 -14.44 39.81 19.60
CA LEU A 554 -13.99 38.59 18.95
C LEU A 554 -14.61 37.34 19.61
N ASP A 555 -14.74 37.33 20.94
CA ASP A 555 -15.41 36.28 21.71
C ASP A 555 -16.90 36.16 21.33
N ASP A 556 -17.61 37.30 21.27
CA ASP A 556 -18.99 37.36 20.79
C ASP A 556 -19.14 36.79 19.37
N LEU A 557 -18.20 37.12 18.48
CA LEU A 557 -18.18 36.58 17.11
C LEU A 557 -18.00 35.07 17.14
N VAL A 558 -17.00 34.53 17.85
CA VAL A 558 -16.79 33.08 17.98
C VAL A 558 -18.07 32.38 18.46
N HIS A 559 -18.75 32.95 19.45
CA HIS A 559 -20.01 32.43 19.95
C HIS A 559 -21.10 32.39 18.86
N GLN A 560 -21.21 33.43 18.03
CA GLN A 560 -22.12 33.45 16.87
C GLN A 560 -21.73 32.44 15.79
N LEU A 561 -20.43 32.23 15.55
CA LEU A 561 -19.95 31.26 14.57
C LEU A 561 -20.25 29.82 15.00
N ALA A 562 -20.15 29.51 16.30
CA ALA A 562 -20.54 28.21 16.85
C ALA A 562 -22.04 27.95 16.70
N MET A 563 -22.90 28.98 16.77
CA MET A 563 -24.34 28.85 16.59
C MET A 563 -24.79 28.73 15.12
N THR A 564 -23.93 29.05 14.15
CA THR A 564 -24.25 29.06 12.70
C THR A 564 -23.65 27.89 11.92
N GLY A 565 -22.87 27.01 12.55
CA GLY A 565 -22.46 25.74 11.96
C GLY A 565 -23.67 24.83 11.76
N GLU A 566 -23.88 24.35 10.53
CA GLU A 566 -25.01 23.47 10.19
C GLU A 566 -25.07 22.25 11.13
N PRO A 567 -26.26 21.89 11.67
CA PRO A 567 -26.44 20.59 12.30
C PRO A 567 -26.26 19.52 11.21
N GLY A 568 -25.15 18.79 11.24
CA GLY A 568 -24.91 17.70 10.32
C GLY A 568 -26.06 16.69 10.35
N GLU A 569 -26.60 16.38 9.18
CA GLU A 569 -27.65 15.38 8.95
C GLU A 569 -27.32 14.07 9.67
N HIS A 570 -27.90 13.86 10.86
CA HIS A 570 -27.97 12.55 11.49
C HIS A 570 -29.15 11.79 10.89
N THR A 571 -28.93 11.16 9.75
CA THR A 571 -29.80 10.07 9.31
C THR A 571 -29.59 8.85 10.21
N GLY A 572 -30.57 8.57 11.07
CA GLY A 572 -30.93 7.19 11.45
C GLY A 572 -31.01 6.85 12.95
N GLN A 573 -32.25 6.91 13.48
CA GLN A 573 -32.85 5.99 14.47
C GLN A 573 -32.25 5.98 15.90
N THR A 574 -32.98 6.21 17.01
CA THR A 574 -34.35 5.80 17.36
C THR A 574 -34.85 6.64 18.54
N GLU A 575 -36.16 6.85 18.55
CA GLU A 575 -37.00 7.45 19.61
C GLU A 575 -36.81 6.81 21.01
N ALA A 576 -36.81 7.64 22.07
CA ALA A 576 -37.57 7.40 23.30
C ALA A 576 -37.61 8.66 24.20
N ALA A 577 -38.79 9.28 24.19
CA ALA A 577 -39.50 10.04 25.24
C ALA A 577 -38.85 10.37 26.61
N ASP A 578 -38.98 11.66 26.95
CA ASP A 578 -39.66 12.19 28.16
C ASP A 578 -39.03 11.99 29.54
N ASP A 579 -38.44 13.05 30.11
CA ASP A 579 -38.94 13.66 31.36
C ASP A 579 -38.14 14.93 31.74
N ALA A 580 -38.85 16.03 31.93
CA ALA A 580 -38.33 17.27 32.47
C ALA A 580 -38.38 17.27 34.01
N ARG A 581 -37.25 17.51 34.69
CA ARG A 581 -37.23 18.13 36.04
C ARG A 581 -35.99 19.02 36.23
N PRO A 582 -36.14 20.26 36.73
CA PRO A 582 -35.03 21.12 37.13
C PRO A 582 -34.62 20.84 38.58
N LEU A 583 -33.33 20.58 38.85
CA LEU A 583 -32.79 20.50 40.21
C LEU A 583 -31.45 21.24 40.34
N GLU A 584 -31.55 22.40 40.98
CA GLU A 584 -30.75 22.95 42.09
C GLU A 584 -29.21 22.90 42.06
N LEU A 585 -28.64 24.11 42.21
CA LEU A 585 -27.28 24.36 42.69
C LEU A 585 -26.99 23.56 43.98
N SER A 586 -25.90 22.77 43.97
CA SER A 586 -25.17 22.46 45.18
C SER A 586 -23.66 22.37 44.94
N ALA A 587 -22.95 22.66 46.02
CA ALA A 587 -21.55 23.07 46.12
C ALA A 587 -20.53 21.92 46.02
N TRP A 588 -19.46 22.18 45.23
CA TRP A 588 -18.07 21.69 45.32
C TRP A 588 -17.79 20.18 45.47
N GLY A 589 -17.25 19.59 44.40
CA GLY A 589 -16.46 18.36 44.43
C GLY A 589 -15.48 18.32 43.25
N ARG A 590 -14.20 18.60 43.52
CA ARG A 590 -13.08 18.29 42.61
C ARG A 590 -12.97 16.78 42.50
N GLU A 591 -13.07 16.23 41.30
CA GLU A 591 -12.28 15.10 40.79
C GLU A 591 -12.83 14.64 39.42
N HIS A 592 -11.95 14.60 38.41
CA HIS A 592 -12.12 14.02 37.06
C HIS A 592 -13.12 14.74 36.13
N GLY A 593 -12.65 15.79 35.46
CA GLY A 593 -13.29 16.26 34.22
C GLY A 593 -13.25 15.15 33.15
N PRO A 594 -14.29 15.02 32.31
CA PRO A 594 -14.30 14.02 31.25
C PRO A 594 -13.16 14.31 30.26
N ALA A 595 -12.54 13.26 29.74
CA ALA A 595 -11.53 13.36 28.69
C ALA A 595 -12.11 14.07 27.45
N PRO A 596 -11.32 14.90 26.73
CA PRO A 596 -11.79 15.59 25.54
C PRO A 596 -11.89 14.59 24.38
N GLY A 597 -13.04 13.93 24.31
CA GLY A 597 -13.48 13.12 23.18
C GLY A 597 -14.96 13.36 23.01
N ASP A 598 -15.33 13.94 21.88
CA ASP A 598 -16.69 14.10 21.37
C ASP A 598 -17.55 15.18 22.06
N ALA A 599 -17.12 16.44 21.93
CA ALA A 599 -18.02 17.60 21.98
C ALA A 599 -18.09 18.24 20.58
N ASP A 600 -19.24 18.06 19.94
CA ASP A 600 -19.63 18.53 18.63
C ASP A 600 -19.61 20.08 18.56
N GLY A 601 -18.82 20.66 17.65
CA GLY A 601 -19.00 22.03 17.14
C GLY A 601 -18.54 23.26 17.94
N SER A 602 -17.90 23.15 19.11
CA SER A 602 -17.40 24.35 19.82
C SER A 602 -16.03 24.80 19.30
N TYR A 603 -15.99 25.87 18.51
CA TYR A 603 -14.75 26.54 18.12
C TYR A 603 -14.15 27.25 19.34
N ALA A 604 -13.15 26.64 19.99
CA ALA A 604 -12.32 27.33 20.97
C ALA A 604 -11.05 27.86 20.27
N ALA A 605 -10.64 29.08 20.60
CA ALA A 605 -9.44 29.68 20.03
C ALA A 605 -8.71 30.53 21.08
N THR A 606 -7.38 30.60 20.98
CA THR A 606 -6.57 31.53 21.76
C THR A 606 -6.19 32.74 20.91
N CYS A 607 -6.07 33.92 21.53
CA CYS A 607 -5.66 35.12 20.82
C CYS A 607 -4.96 36.10 21.76
N LEU A 608 -3.83 36.63 21.33
CA LEU A 608 -3.16 37.76 21.96
C LEU A 608 -3.18 38.96 21.00
N TYR A 609 -3.66 40.09 21.50
CA TYR A 609 -3.73 41.34 20.75
C TYR A 609 -2.95 42.43 21.50
N ALA A 610 -1.92 42.98 20.85
CA ALA A 610 -1.05 44.01 21.42
C ALA A 610 -0.98 45.23 20.51
N VAL A 611 -1.22 46.42 21.05
CA VAL A 611 -1.12 47.72 20.36
C VAL A 611 0.09 48.47 20.89
N TYR A 612 1.05 48.75 20.02
CA TYR A 612 2.22 49.56 20.33
C TYR A 612 2.09 50.98 19.77
N ASP A 613 2.27 51.96 20.65
CA ASP A 613 2.31 53.39 20.32
C ASP A 613 3.76 53.90 20.28
N PRO A 614 4.29 54.21 19.08
CA PRO A 614 5.69 54.62 18.96
C PRO A 614 5.93 56.08 19.38
N VAL A 615 4.88 56.89 19.59
CA VAL A 615 5.02 58.29 20.01
C VAL A 615 5.46 58.35 21.48
N ASN A 616 4.80 57.58 22.34
CA ASN A 616 5.11 57.54 23.77
C ASN A 616 5.87 56.27 24.19
N GLY A 617 5.94 55.24 23.33
CA GLY A 617 6.57 53.96 23.63
C GLY A 617 5.71 53.03 24.48
N ARG A 618 4.39 53.27 24.58
CA ARG A 618 3.47 52.43 25.36
C ARG A 618 2.95 51.27 24.53
N CYS A 619 2.98 50.07 25.11
CA CYS A 619 2.32 48.89 24.59
C CYS A 619 1.13 48.55 25.48
N SER A 620 -0.06 48.44 24.87
CA SER A 620 -1.28 47.96 25.53
C SER A 620 -1.64 46.60 24.96
N LEU A 621 -1.92 45.60 25.79
CA LEU A 621 -2.15 44.24 25.34
C LEU A 621 -3.19 43.51 26.19
N ALA A 622 -3.87 42.56 25.58
CA ALA A 622 -4.81 41.64 26.23
C ALA A 622 -4.64 40.24 25.63
N SER A 623 -4.93 39.20 26.41
CA SER A 623 -4.86 37.80 25.98
C SER A 623 -6.14 37.06 26.34
N ALA A 624 -6.63 36.25 25.39
CA ALA A 624 -7.66 35.25 25.57
C ALA A 624 -7.01 33.86 25.48
N GLY A 625 -6.70 33.25 26.62
CA GLY A 625 -6.10 31.92 26.73
C GLY A 625 -4.68 31.75 26.16
N HIS A 626 -4.07 32.81 25.63
CA HIS A 626 -2.80 32.73 24.91
C HIS A 626 -1.58 33.00 25.82
N PRO A 627 -0.43 32.35 25.61
CA PRO A 627 0.78 32.55 26.42
C PRO A 627 1.27 34.01 26.44
N PRO A 628 1.91 34.45 27.54
CA PRO A 628 2.44 35.81 27.64
C PRO A 628 3.64 36.00 26.69
N PRO A 629 3.77 37.16 26.04
CA PRO A 629 4.86 37.42 25.09
C PRO A 629 6.19 37.65 25.83
N ALA A 630 7.29 37.36 25.15
CA ALA A 630 8.64 37.57 25.68
C ALA A 630 9.21 38.90 25.17
N LEU A 631 9.85 39.67 26.05
CA LEU A 631 10.56 40.89 25.73
C LEU A 631 12.07 40.68 25.92
N LEU A 632 12.82 40.76 24.83
CA LEU A 632 14.27 40.88 24.82
C LEU A 632 14.63 42.36 24.93
N ASP A 633 15.13 42.77 26.08
CA ASP A 633 15.52 44.15 26.38
C ASP A 633 16.89 44.49 25.77
N VAL A 634 17.21 45.77 25.68
CA VAL A 634 18.44 46.27 25.02
C VAL A 634 19.72 45.85 25.73
N ASP A 635 19.62 45.44 27.00
CA ASP A 635 20.72 44.86 27.77
C ASP A 635 20.95 43.37 27.50
N GLY A 636 20.11 42.75 26.65
CA GLY A 636 20.15 41.33 26.31
C GLY A 636 19.39 40.43 27.29
N SER A 637 18.77 40.99 28.33
CA SER A 637 17.89 40.24 29.23
C SER A 637 16.56 39.91 28.55
N VAL A 638 15.97 38.76 28.90
CA VAL A 638 14.64 38.36 28.40
C VAL A 638 13.71 38.20 29.60
N ARG A 639 12.58 38.91 29.56
CA ARG A 639 11.49 38.79 30.54
C ARG A 639 10.17 38.51 29.84
N TYR A 640 9.30 37.75 30.47
CA TYR A 640 7.91 37.60 30.03
C TYR A 640 7.08 38.76 30.53
N LEU A 641 6.16 39.25 29.71
CA LEU A 641 5.29 40.37 30.09
C LEU A 641 4.26 39.91 31.12
N ASP A 642 4.20 40.62 32.25
CA ASP A 642 3.29 40.32 33.36
C ASP A 642 1.85 40.70 32.97
N MET A 643 1.02 39.70 32.73
CA MET A 643 -0.38 39.86 32.33
C MET A 643 -1.23 38.70 32.83
N SER A 644 -2.53 38.94 33.00
CA SER A 644 -3.53 37.92 33.37
C SER A 644 -4.30 37.49 32.13
N PRO A 645 -4.01 36.32 31.53
CA PRO A 645 -4.78 35.83 30.39
C PRO A 645 -6.24 35.56 30.81
N GLY A 646 -7.20 36.05 30.03
CA GLY A 646 -8.59 35.64 30.15
C GLY A 646 -8.80 34.20 29.64
N PRO A 647 -10.03 33.65 29.70
CA PRO A 647 -10.31 32.34 29.13
C PRO A 647 -10.10 32.34 27.60
N PRO A 648 -9.93 31.17 26.96
CA PRO A 648 -9.96 31.07 25.50
C PRO A 648 -11.29 31.57 24.94
N LEU A 649 -11.24 32.11 23.71
CA LEU A 649 -12.42 32.59 22.99
C LEU A 649 -13.43 31.45 22.80
N GLY A 650 -14.72 31.76 22.96
CA GLY A 650 -15.83 30.81 22.78
C GLY A 650 -16.16 29.98 24.02
N VAL A 651 -15.28 29.92 25.03
CA VAL A 651 -15.49 29.18 26.28
C VAL A 651 -16.37 29.96 27.27
N GLY A 652 -16.43 31.29 27.12
CA GLY A 652 -17.11 32.20 28.04
C GLY A 652 -16.28 32.50 29.30
N GLY A 653 -16.58 33.63 29.95
CA GLY A 653 -15.89 34.06 31.18
C GLY A 653 -15.21 35.44 31.08
N LEU A 654 -15.96 36.45 30.63
CA LEU A 654 -15.56 37.85 30.69
C LEU A 654 -15.26 38.30 32.15
N PRO A 655 -14.39 39.30 32.35
CA PRO A 655 -13.78 40.19 31.35
C PRO A 655 -12.35 39.81 30.92
N PHE A 656 -11.95 40.21 29.70
CA PHE A 656 -10.54 40.27 29.31
C PHE A 656 -9.88 41.51 29.93
N GLU A 657 -8.67 41.36 30.49
CA GLU A 657 -7.97 42.46 31.16
C GLU A 657 -6.91 43.09 30.24
N LYS A 658 -6.92 44.43 30.13
CA LYS A 658 -5.90 45.20 29.43
C LYS A 658 -4.72 45.51 30.33
N THR A 659 -3.54 45.05 29.95
CA THR A 659 -2.26 45.44 30.56
C THR A 659 -1.60 46.53 29.73
N VAL A 660 -1.02 47.54 30.39
CA VAL A 660 -0.28 48.61 29.72
C VAL A 660 1.11 48.76 30.31
N MET A 661 2.12 48.87 29.45
CA MET A 661 3.53 49.03 29.85
C MET A 661 4.31 49.87 28.84
N GLU A 662 5.52 50.27 29.22
CA GLU A 662 6.45 50.96 28.31
C GLU A 662 7.48 49.96 27.77
N LEU A 663 7.72 50.01 26.46
CA LEU A 663 8.75 49.19 25.81
C LEU A 663 9.95 50.07 25.44
N PRO A 664 11.16 49.74 25.93
CA PRO A 664 12.37 50.48 25.57
C PRO A 664 12.61 50.46 24.06
N PRO A 665 12.98 51.59 23.43
CA PRO A 665 13.29 51.60 22.00
C PRO A 665 14.48 50.69 21.70
N GLY A 666 14.38 49.91 20.62
CA GLY A 666 15.41 48.92 20.25
C GLY A 666 15.25 47.55 20.93
N SER A 667 14.32 47.39 21.86
CA SER A 667 13.95 46.07 22.38
C SER A 667 13.21 45.23 21.32
N VAL A 668 13.16 43.92 21.51
CA VAL A 668 12.47 42.98 20.62
C VAL A 668 11.38 42.25 21.40
N LEU A 669 10.14 42.40 20.94
CA LEU A 669 8.98 41.69 21.45
C LEU A 669 8.75 40.41 20.63
N ALA A 670 8.62 39.25 21.28
CA ALA A 670 8.37 37.96 20.66
C ALA A 670 7.00 37.42 21.08
N LEU A 671 6.12 37.24 20.10
CA LEU A 671 4.80 36.62 20.22
C LEU A 671 4.89 35.23 19.58
N TYR A 672 4.30 34.22 20.21
CA TYR A 672 4.49 32.83 19.79
C TYR A 672 3.31 31.95 20.20
N THR A 673 3.07 30.88 19.46
CA THR A 673 2.09 29.84 19.81
C THR A 673 2.72 28.78 20.72
N ASP A 674 1.88 28.02 21.40
CA ASP A 674 2.26 26.99 22.37
C ASP A 674 3.08 25.84 21.75
N GLY A 675 2.94 25.53 20.47
CA GLY A 675 3.81 24.57 19.78
C GLY A 675 5.31 24.90 19.85
N LEU A 676 5.68 26.17 20.11
CA LEU A 676 7.08 26.56 20.37
C LEU A 676 7.58 26.17 21.77
N LEU A 677 6.65 25.94 22.69
CA LEU A 677 6.87 25.55 24.09
C LEU A 677 6.75 24.04 24.29
N GLU A 678 5.73 23.41 23.69
CA GLU A 678 5.28 22.06 24.00
C GLU A 678 6.18 20.94 23.45
N ARG A 679 6.43 19.93 24.30
CA ARG A 679 6.97 18.61 23.93
C ARG A 679 6.14 17.46 24.51
N GLY A 680 5.00 17.77 25.13
CA GLY A 680 4.13 16.84 25.89
C GLY A 680 3.46 17.52 27.10
N ALA A 681 2.53 16.80 27.74
CA ALA A 681 1.73 17.32 28.85
C ALA A 681 2.58 17.65 30.10
N GLY A 682 2.61 18.93 30.49
CA GLY A 682 3.12 19.39 31.79
C GLY A 682 4.40 20.25 31.78
N ASP A 683 4.89 20.72 30.63
CA ASP A 683 6.21 21.36 30.50
C ASP A 683 6.20 22.82 29.96
N VAL A 684 5.17 23.60 30.27
CA VAL A 684 5.06 25.00 29.79
C VAL A 684 6.22 25.85 30.34
N ASP A 685 6.55 25.72 31.62
CA ASP A 685 7.59 26.51 32.27
C ASP A 685 9.00 26.20 31.72
N GLU A 686 9.37 24.93 31.51
CA GLU A 686 10.68 24.66 30.89
C GLU A 686 10.67 25.02 29.40
N GLY A 687 9.53 24.89 28.71
CA GLY A 687 9.32 25.42 27.36
C GLY A 687 9.65 26.90 27.26
N MET A 688 9.11 27.70 28.17
CA MET A 688 9.38 29.13 28.29
C MET A 688 10.86 29.39 28.65
N GLU A 689 11.46 28.61 29.54
CA GLU A 689 12.88 28.75 29.86
C GLU A 689 13.80 28.41 28.67
N ARG A 690 13.44 27.43 27.85
CA ARG A 690 14.14 27.12 26.59
C ARG A 690 14.01 28.25 25.58
N LEU A 691 12.81 28.79 25.40
CA LEU A 691 12.58 29.95 24.53
C LEU A 691 13.39 31.16 24.98
N ARG A 692 13.42 31.44 26.29
CA ARG A 692 14.23 32.51 26.89
C ARG A 692 15.70 32.39 26.50
N LYS A 693 16.29 31.21 26.65
CA LYS A 693 17.68 30.92 26.25
C LYS A 693 17.91 31.12 24.75
N ARG A 694 17.00 30.64 23.90
CA ARG A 694 17.07 30.80 22.44
C ARG A 694 17.02 32.27 22.02
N LEU A 695 16.13 33.06 22.62
CA LEU A 695 16.04 34.50 22.37
C LEU A 695 17.34 35.23 22.74
N MET A 696 17.92 34.92 23.90
CA MET A 696 19.21 35.49 24.34
C MET A 696 20.35 35.16 23.37
N GLN A 697 20.36 33.96 22.79
CA GLN A 697 21.42 33.48 21.89
C GLN A 697 21.21 33.91 20.43
N SER A 698 19.98 34.25 20.04
CA SER A 698 19.60 34.56 18.65
C SER A 698 20.31 35.77 18.02
N GLY A 699 20.92 36.65 18.83
CA GLY A 699 21.52 37.89 18.36
C GLY A 699 20.51 38.88 17.74
N ALA A 700 19.21 38.77 18.05
CA ALA A 700 18.14 39.57 17.48
C ALA A 700 18.34 41.10 17.58
N LEU A 701 19.09 41.56 18.59
CA LEU A 701 19.41 42.99 18.76
C LEU A 701 20.45 43.51 17.76
N ASN A 702 21.28 42.63 17.19
CA ASN A 702 22.47 43.01 16.42
C ASN A 702 22.44 42.54 14.96
N ARG A 703 21.35 41.91 14.51
CA ARG A 703 21.23 41.33 13.17
C ARG A 703 19.80 41.46 12.61
N PRO A 704 19.56 41.16 11.32
CA PRO A 704 18.21 41.15 10.78
C PRO A 704 17.30 40.19 11.56
N LEU A 705 16.13 40.69 11.98
CA LEU A 705 15.17 39.91 12.78
C LEU A 705 14.72 38.61 12.09
N HIS A 706 14.72 38.59 10.77
CA HIS A 706 14.38 37.39 10.00
C HIS A 706 15.37 36.25 10.23
N ASP A 707 16.68 36.54 10.26
CA ASP A 707 17.70 35.54 10.54
C ASP A 707 17.62 35.10 12.01
N ALA A 708 17.36 36.03 12.93
CA ALA A 708 17.12 35.75 14.35
C ALA A 708 15.96 34.78 14.55
N ALA A 709 14.80 35.06 13.94
CA ALA A 709 13.61 34.22 14.02
C ALA A 709 13.87 32.81 13.47
N ARG A 710 14.56 32.69 12.33
CA ARG A 710 14.91 31.37 11.77
C ARG A 710 15.81 30.56 12.70
N GLU A 711 16.79 31.18 13.36
CA GLU A 711 17.68 30.45 14.28
C GLU A 711 16.95 29.99 15.55
N ILE A 712 16.07 30.83 16.10
CA ILE A 712 15.24 30.47 17.27
C ILE A 712 14.45 29.19 16.99
N VAL A 713 13.91 29.10 15.78
CA VAL A 713 13.09 27.96 15.34
C VAL A 713 13.94 26.77 14.87
N ALA A 714 15.06 26.99 14.18
CA ALA A 714 15.96 25.93 13.71
C ALA A 714 16.61 25.12 14.85
N ALA A 715 16.63 25.66 16.07
CA ALA A 715 17.07 24.95 17.27
C ALA A 715 16.03 23.92 17.78
N LEU A 716 14.87 23.77 17.11
CA LEU A 716 13.90 22.70 17.38
C LEU A 716 14.41 21.36 16.82
N PRO A 717 14.17 20.23 17.52
CA PRO A 717 14.64 18.92 17.08
C PRO A 717 14.00 18.50 15.74
N PRO A 718 14.71 17.74 14.88
CA PRO A 718 14.24 17.34 13.55
C PRO A 718 13.13 16.27 13.54
N ALA A 719 12.50 15.99 14.68
CA ALA A 719 11.37 15.07 14.79
C ALA A 719 10.05 15.78 14.41
N ARG A 720 9.00 15.01 14.09
CA ARG A 720 7.64 15.54 13.88
C ARG A 720 7.29 16.46 15.06
N LEU A 721 6.97 17.72 14.76
CA LEU A 721 6.56 18.68 15.78
C LEU A 721 5.21 18.19 16.35
N PRO A 722 5.02 18.28 17.67
CA PRO A 722 3.77 17.86 18.31
C PRO A 722 2.59 18.76 17.91
N ASP A 723 2.88 20.03 17.62
CA ASP A 723 1.92 21.03 17.17
C ASP A 723 2.56 22.04 16.21
N ASP A 724 1.74 22.86 15.58
CA ASP A 724 2.17 23.94 14.69
C ASP A 724 2.92 25.02 15.48
N VAL A 725 3.90 25.67 14.82
CA VAL A 725 4.77 26.65 15.45
C VAL A 725 4.69 27.97 14.71
N THR A 726 4.22 28.99 15.40
CA THR A 726 4.24 30.38 14.94
C THR A 726 5.10 31.22 15.86
N LEU A 727 6.01 31.99 15.27
CA LEU A 727 6.83 32.98 15.97
C LEU A 727 6.78 34.30 15.20
N LEU A 728 6.36 35.37 15.87
CA LEU A 728 6.43 36.75 15.40
C LEU A 728 7.37 37.54 16.30
N VAL A 729 8.48 38.02 15.75
CA VAL A 729 9.42 38.93 16.43
C VAL A 729 9.24 40.35 15.91
N ALA A 730 9.16 41.32 16.81
CA ALA A 730 8.94 42.73 16.51
C ALA A 730 9.97 43.60 17.24
N GLY A 731 10.90 44.18 16.49
CA GLY A 731 11.82 45.20 17.02
C GLY A 731 11.10 46.54 17.11
N VAL A 732 10.94 47.07 18.32
CA VAL A 732 10.18 48.30 18.57
C VAL A 732 11.03 49.56 18.35
N ARG A 733 10.42 50.58 17.75
CA ARG A 733 11.02 51.89 17.48
C ARG A 733 10.18 52.99 18.13
N ARG A 734 10.86 54.01 18.62
CA ARG A 734 10.21 55.25 19.01
C ARG A 734 10.30 56.25 17.87
N LEU A 735 9.24 57.00 17.63
CA LEU A 735 9.29 58.14 16.72
C LEU A 735 10.24 59.20 17.27
N PRO A 736 11.07 59.84 16.41
CA PRO A 736 11.89 60.97 16.82
C PRO A 736 11.02 62.09 17.40
N ALA A 737 11.48 62.73 18.48
CA ALA A 737 10.71 63.80 19.12
C ALA A 737 10.41 64.99 18.18
N GLY A 738 11.25 65.22 17.16
CA GLY A 738 11.04 66.24 16.15
C GLY A 738 9.97 65.92 15.11
N ASP A 739 9.46 64.68 15.08
CA ASP A 739 8.43 64.22 14.13
C ASP A 739 7.03 64.23 14.75
N THR A 740 6.86 64.76 15.95
CA THR A 740 5.56 64.92 16.59
C THR A 740 5.48 66.24 17.32
N VAL A 741 4.39 66.98 17.13
CA VAL A 741 4.08 68.17 17.90
C VAL A 741 2.64 68.12 18.38
N TRP A 742 2.36 68.70 19.54
CA TRP A 742 1.00 68.82 20.04
C TRP A 742 0.79 70.17 20.72
N TRP A 743 -0.45 70.64 20.69
CA TRP A 743 -0.88 71.88 21.31
C TRP A 743 -2.18 71.66 22.08
N ALA A 744 -2.25 72.21 23.30
CA ALA A 744 -3.50 72.34 24.03
C ALA A 744 -4.17 73.66 23.63
N LEU A 745 -5.40 73.56 23.13
CA LEU A 745 -6.21 74.68 22.69
C LEU A 745 -7.37 74.91 23.68
N THR A 746 -7.63 76.17 24.02
CA THR A 746 -8.85 76.53 24.75
C THR A 746 -10.04 76.41 23.81
N ALA A 747 -11.22 76.06 24.35
CA ALA A 747 -12.44 75.94 23.56
C ALA A 747 -13.09 77.30 23.28
N ASP A 748 -12.32 78.19 22.64
CA ASP A 748 -12.76 79.49 22.14
C ASP A 748 -12.68 79.48 20.61
N PRO A 749 -13.78 79.76 19.87
CA PRO A 749 -13.77 79.85 18.41
C PRO A 749 -12.67 80.77 17.83
N ALA A 750 -12.20 81.77 18.58
CA ALA A 750 -11.10 82.65 18.14
C ALA A 750 -9.77 81.89 17.93
N VAL A 751 -9.57 80.75 18.61
CA VAL A 751 -8.33 79.96 18.59
C VAL A 751 -8.17 79.14 17.31
N VAL A 752 -9.23 78.98 16.50
CA VAL A 752 -9.14 78.24 15.22
C VAL A 752 -8.15 78.91 14.26
N ALA A 753 -8.07 80.25 14.25
CA ALA A 753 -7.08 80.97 13.44
C ALA A 753 -5.65 80.73 13.93
N GLN A 754 -5.45 80.72 15.25
CA GLN A 754 -4.16 80.41 15.86
C GLN A 754 -3.74 78.96 15.58
N ALA A 755 -4.68 78.00 15.62
CA ALA A 755 -4.41 76.60 15.29
C ALA A 755 -3.90 76.43 13.86
N ARG A 756 -4.46 77.16 12.89
CA ARG A 756 -3.95 77.19 11.51
C ARG A 756 -2.53 77.75 11.44
N GLU A 757 -2.25 78.87 12.10
CA GLU A 757 -0.92 79.50 12.11
C GLU A 757 0.15 78.57 12.73
N LEU A 758 -0.18 77.89 13.83
CA LEU A 758 0.69 76.91 14.47
C LEU A 758 1.04 75.74 13.52
N VAL A 759 0.03 75.19 12.85
CA VAL A 759 0.19 74.09 11.89
C VAL A 759 1.00 74.55 10.66
N SER A 760 0.69 75.72 10.12
CA SER A 760 1.39 76.32 8.99
C SER A 760 2.88 76.51 9.26
N THR A 761 3.19 77.04 10.45
CA THR A 761 4.57 77.21 10.93
C THR A 761 5.27 75.86 11.05
N GLN A 762 4.64 74.88 11.72
CA GLN A 762 5.24 73.56 11.90
C GLN A 762 5.49 72.84 10.57
N LEU A 763 4.54 72.87 9.65
CA LEU A 763 4.69 72.22 8.34
C LEU A 763 5.80 72.87 7.53
N THR A 764 5.96 74.19 7.62
CA THR A 764 7.09 74.90 6.99
C THR A 764 8.43 74.48 7.63
N GLU A 765 8.50 74.37 8.96
CA GLU A 765 9.69 73.84 9.64
C GLU A 765 10.03 72.40 9.25
N TRP A 766 9.02 71.59 8.95
CA TRP A 766 9.17 70.23 8.45
C TRP A 766 9.44 70.12 6.96
N GLY A 767 9.47 71.23 6.20
CA GLY A 767 9.64 71.26 4.75
C GLY A 767 8.46 70.68 3.97
N LEU A 768 7.26 70.83 4.51
CA LEU A 768 5.99 70.32 3.97
C LEU A 768 5.06 71.47 3.52
N GLU A 769 5.62 72.52 2.93
CA GLU A 769 4.89 73.73 2.51
C GLU A 769 3.74 73.40 1.54
N ALA A 770 3.91 72.36 0.72
CA ALA A 770 2.88 71.89 -0.21
C ALA A 770 1.60 71.38 0.47
N LEU A 771 1.69 70.92 1.73
CA LEU A 771 0.53 70.41 2.48
C LEU A 771 -0.20 71.49 3.27
N VAL A 772 0.44 72.63 3.55
CA VAL A 772 -0.05 73.72 4.42
C VAL A 772 -1.52 74.05 4.17
N PHE A 773 -1.87 74.40 2.93
CA PHE A 773 -3.24 74.79 2.60
C PHE A 773 -4.28 73.70 2.93
N THR A 774 -3.97 72.45 2.59
CA THR A 774 -4.89 71.33 2.82
C THR A 774 -5.01 70.96 4.29
N THR A 775 -3.90 70.97 5.03
CA THR A 775 -3.89 70.66 6.47
C THR A 775 -4.56 71.78 7.27
N GLU A 776 -4.39 73.05 6.88
CA GLU A 776 -5.11 74.17 7.50
C GLU A 776 -6.63 74.01 7.39
N LEU A 777 -7.14 73.56 6.24
CA LEU A 777 -8.56 73.27 6.06
C LEU A 777 -9.02 72.11 6.96
N VAL A 778 -8.26 71.01 6.99
CA VAL A 778 -8.55 69.86 7.87
C VAL A 778 -8.61 70.29 9.33
N VAL A 779 -7.59 71.00 9.81
CA VAL A 779 -7.49 71.50 11.19
C VAL A 779 -8.62 72.47 11.49
N SER A 780 -8.93 73.38 10.57
CA SER A 780 -10.02 74.35 10.76
C SER A 780 -11.35 73.64 10.97
N GLU A 781 -11.66 72.61 10.18
CA GLU A 781 -12.89 71.83 10.33
C GLU A 781 -12.89 70.98 11.61
N LEU A 782 -11.80 70.26 11.89
CA LEU A 782 -11.72 69.37 13.05
C LEU A 782 -11.75 70.14 14.38
N VAL A 783 -10.95 71.21 14.51
CA VAL A 783 -10.91 72.04 15.73
C VAL A 783 -12.23 72.78 15.91
N THR A 784 -12.83 73.32 14.84
CA THR A 784 -14.15 73.97 14.94
C THR A 784 -15.21 72.98 15.43
N ASN A 785 -15.21 71.75 14.92
CA ASN A 785 -16.14 70.72 15.37
C ASN A 785 -15.91 70.34 16.84
N ALA A 786 -14.66 70.17 17.27
CA ALA A 786 -14.33 69.89 18.66
C ALA A 786 -14.85 71.00 19.60
N ILE A 787 -14.56 72.27 19.28
CA ILE A 787 -14.99 73.43 20.08
C ILE A 787 -16.53 73.52 20.12
N ARG A 788 -17.20 73.34 18.98
CA ARG A 788 -18.65 73.51 18.87
C ARG A 788 -19.46 72.42 19.58
N TYR A 789 -18.97 71.18 19.57
CA TYR A 789 -19.76 70.02 19.99
C TYR A 789 -19.26 69.34 21.28
N ALA A 790 -18.02 69.56 21.69
CA ALA A 790 -17.42 68.90 22.86
C ALA A 790 -17.09 69.87 24.02
N GLY A 791 -16.81 71.14 23.70
CA GLY A 791 -16.19 72.05 24.67
C GLY A 791 -14.70 71.74 24.88
N GLY A 792 -14.09 72.38 25.88
CA GLY A 792 -12.66 72.25 26.16
C GLY A 792 -12.36 71.23 27.26
N PRO A 793 -11.12 70.74 27.36
CA PRO A 793 -9.94 71.09 26.56
C PRO A 793 -9.89 70.38 25.19
N VAL A 794 -9.37 71.06 24.17
CA VAL A 794 -9.13 70.49 22.83
C VAL A 794 -7.63 70.28 22.65
N GLN A 795 -7.20 69.14 22.14
CA GLN A 795 -5.80 68.88 21.82
C GLN A 795 -5.64 68.69 20.32
N LEU A 796 -4.69 69.42 19.72
CA LEU A 796 -4.30 69.26 18.33
C LEU A 796 -2.91 68.62 18.28
N ARG A 797 -2.73 67.56 17.51
CA ARG A 797 -1.46 66.86 17.35
C ARG A 797 -1.15 66.62 15.88
N LEU A 798 0.09 66.84 15.47
CA LEU A 798 0.62 66.44 14.16
C LEU A 798 1.71 65.39 14.36
N ILE A 799 1.70 64.36 13.51
CA ILE A 799 2.68 63.28 13.50
C ILE A 799 3.21 63.13 12.07
N ARG A 800 4.53 63.11 11.90
CA ARG A 800 5.21 62.95 10.61
C ARG A 800 5.87 61.57 10.54
N THR A 801 5.37 60.72 9.65
CA THR A 801 5.99 59.42 9.32
C THR A 801 6.21 59.32 7.81
N ASP A 802 5.84 58.20 7.19
CA ASP A 802 5.56 58.06 5.76
C ASP A 802 4.32 58.84 5.30
N VAL A 803 3.46 59.24 6.25
CA VAL A 803 2.31 60.12 6.05
C VAL A 803 2.32 61.26 7.08
N LEU A 804 1.58 62.33 6.82
CA LEU A 804 1.27 63.36 7.82
C LEU A 804 -0.07 63.02 8.47
N THR A 805 -0.08 62.72 9.75
CA THR A 805 -1.31 62.52 10.54
C THR A 805 -1.64 63.79 11.33
N CYS A 806 -2.85 64.30 11.16
CA CYS A 806 -3.43 65.37 11.96
C CYS A 806 -4.51 64.80 12.89
N GLU A 807 -4.44 65.11 14.18
CA GLU A 807 -5.35 64.59 15.19
C GLU A 807 -5.92 65.71 16.03
N VAL A 808 -7.23 65.64 16.27
CA VAL A 808 -7.93 66.53 17.20
C VAL A 808 -8.66 65.68 18.23
N SER A 809 -8.26 65.81 19.49
CA SER A 809 -8.87 65.13 20.62
C SER A 809 -9.75 66.08 21.43
N ASP A 810 -10.90 65.58 21.88
CA ASP A 810 -11.89 66.32 22.63
C ASP A 810 -12.60 65.41 23.66
N PRO A 811 -13.22 65.95 24.72
CA PRO A 811 -13.81 65.13 25.79
C PRO A 811 -15.17 64.50 25.41
N SER A 812 -15.69 64.72 24.20
CA SER A 812 -16.99 64.17 23.80
C SER A 812 -16.90 62.69 23.46
N SER A 813 -17.92 61.93 23.86
CA SER A 813 -18.15 60.55 23.43
C SER A 813 -19.07 60.44 22.20
N SER A 814 -19.47 61.58 21.60
CA SER A 814 -20.41 61.59 20.48
C SER A 814 -19.77 61.13 19.16
N GLN A 815 -20.43 60.19 18.46
CA GLN A 815 -19.95 59.70 17.17
C GLN A 815 -20.05 60.79 16.08
N PRO A 816 -18.96 61.13 15.38
CA PRO A 816 -19.01 62.02 14.23
C PRO A 816 -19.77 61.33 13.08
N ARG A 817 -20.78 61.98 12.53
CA ARG A 817 -21.51 61.49 11.34
C ARG A 817 -21.25 62.38 10.15
N MET A 818 -20.76 61.79 9.06
CA MET A 818 -20.68 62.50 7.78
C MET A 818 -22.10 62.80 7.29
N ARG A 819 -22.39 64.06 6.99
CA ARG A 819 -23.69 64.49 6.45
C ARG A 819 -23.50 64.95 5.01
N ARG A 820 -24.42 64.58 4.12
CA ARG A 820 -24.53 65.25 2.81
C ARG A 820 -25.35 66.52 2.99
N ALA A 821 -24.66 67.62 3.27
CA ALA A 821 -25.29 68.92 3.40
C ALA A 821 -25.98 69.31 2.09
N ARG A 822 -27.22 69.82 2.17
CA ARG A 822 -27.93 70.36 0.99
C ARG A 822 -27.22 71.62 0.49
N VAL A 823 -27.48 72.02 -0.77
CA VAL A 823 -26.83 73.19 -1.40
C VAL A 823 -27.04 74.47 -0.55
N THR A 824 -28.17 74.56 0.17
CA THR A 824 -28.57 75.70 1.02
C THR A 824 -28.14 75.60 2.49
N GLU A 825 -27.50 74.50 2.93
CA GLU A 825 -27.05 74.34 4.32
C GLU A 825 -25.62 74.86 4.48
N GLU A 826 -25.42 75.80 5.41
CA GLU A 826 -24.10 76.36 5.78
C GLU A 826 -23.26 75.39 6.63
N GLY A 827 -23.87 74.36 7.24
CA GLY A 827 -23.21 73.40 8.12
C GLY A 827 -23.19 71.98 7.57
N GLY A 828 -22.33 71.12 8.12
CA GLY A 828 -22.33 69.68 7.84
C GLY A 828 -21.41 69.22 6.70
N ARG A 829 -20.61 70.11 6.12
CA ARG A 829 -19.62 69.79 5.06
C ARG A 829 -18.22 69.47 5.60
N GLY A 830 -17.92 69.79 6.86
CA GLY A 830 -16.57 69.69 7.41
C GLY A 830 -15.92 68.32 7.31
N LEU A 831 -16.59 67.27 7.79
CA LEU A 831 -16.07 65.90 7.68
C LEU A 831 -16.01 65.40 6.22
N TYR A 832 -16.86 65.92 5.34
CA TYR A 832 -16.77 65.61 3.90
C TYR A 832 -15.52 66.24 3.27
N LEU A 833 -15.19 67.49 3.65
CA LEU A 833 -13.94 68.14 3.21
C LEU A 833 -12.72 67.40 3.75
N VAL A 834 -12.71 67.04 5.04
CA VAL A 834 -11.64 66.22 5.62
C VAL A 834 -11.48 64.92 4.81
N ALA A 835 -12.57 64.21 4.54
CA ALA A 835 -12.52 62.98 3.75
C ALA A 835 -12.01 63.16 2.30
N GLN A 836 -12.21 64.32 1.67
CA GLN A 836 -11.70 64.61 0.32
C GLN A 836 -10.22 65.02 0.33
N LEU A 837 -9.72 65.59 1.44
CA LEU A 837 -8.35 66.11 1.57
C LEU A 837 -7.39 65.11 2.24
N SER A 838 -7.89 63.95 2.65
CA SER A 838 -7.15 62.91 3.38
C SER A 838 -7.14 61.60 2.58
N THR A 839 -6.06 60.83 2.69
CA THR A 839 -6.01 59.45 2.18
C THR A 839 -6.82 58.50 3.07
N ARG A 840 -6.73 58.69 4.39
CA ARG A 840 -7.51 58.00 5.41
C ARG A 840 -7.94 59.00 6.48
N TRP A 841 -9.07 58.76 7.10
CA TRP A 841 -9.52 59.51 8.27
C TRP A 841 -10.44 58.63 9.11
N GLY A 842 -10.56 58.93 10.39
CA GLY A 842 -11.38 58.14 11.29
C GLY A 842 -11.55 58.78 12.66
N SER A 843 -12.15 58.03 13.58
CA SER A 843 -12.30 58.43 14.97
C SER A 843 -11.91 57.29 15.89
N ARG A 844 -11.04 57.57 16.86
CA ARG A 844 -10.71 56.66 17.96
C ARG A 844 -11.42 57.12 19.23
N TYR A 845 -11.98 56.18 19.98
CA TYR A 845 -12.60 56.46 21.28
C TYR A 845 -11.66 56.02 22.40
N THR A 846 -11.70 56.78 23.48
CA THR A 846 -11.00 56.47 24.72
C THR A 846 -11.97 56.74 25.87
N ARG A 847 -11.66 56.21 27.07
CA ARG A 847 -12.47 56.52 28.27
C ARG A 847 -12.54 58.03 28.59
N ALA A 848 -11.59 58.83 28.10
CA ALA A 848 -11.50 60.26 28.37
C ALA A 848 -12.13 61.16 27.28
N GLY A 849 -12.60 60.58 26.17
CA GLY A 849 -13.12 61.33 25.03
C GLY A 849 -12.78 60.67 23.70
N LYS A 850 -12.88 61.42 22.62
CA LYS A 850 -12.59 60.93 21.26
C LYS A 850 -11.42 61.66 20.63
N THR A 851 -10.80 61.03 19.64
CA THR A 851 -9.80 61.63 18.76
C THR A 851 -10.25 61.44 17.33
N ILE A 852 -10.43 62.53 16.59
CA ILE A 852 -10.66 62.48 15.15
C ILE A 852 -9.30 62.69 14.47
N TRP A 853 -8.96 61.83 13.53
CA TRP A 853 -7.68 61.86 12.85
C TRP A 853 -7.84 61.84 11.33
N ALA A 854 -6.87 62.42 10.63
CA ALA A 854 -6.81 62.51 9.18
C ALA A 854 -5.36 62.36 8.71
N GLU A 855 -5.14 61.52 7.71
CA GLU A 855 -3.83 61.23 7.13
C GLU A 855 -3.71 61.84 5.73
N GLN A 856 -2.59 62.48 5.46
CA GLN A 856 -2.26 63.06 4.15
C GLN A 856 -0.95 62.47 3.66
N ALA A 857 -0.89 62.08 2.39
CA ALA A 857 0.34 61.57 1.79
C ALA A 857 1.41 62.68 1.77
N LEU A 858 2.65 62.32 2.12
CA LEU A 858 3.77 63.25 1.98
C LEU A 858 4.08 63.48 0.49
N PRO A 859 4.50 64.69 0.10
CA PRO A 859 5.00 64.95 -1.26
C PRO A 859 6.20 64.03 -1.55
N PRO A 860 6.35 63.53 -2.79
CA PRO A 860 7.56 62.79 -3.16
C PRO A 860 8.79 63.67 -2.90
N ALA A 861 9.83 63.07 -2.30
CA ALA A 861 11.10 63.76 -2.09
C ALA A 861 11.67 64.21 -3.44
N VAL A 862 11.90 65.52 -3.59
CA VAL A 862 12.44 66.14 -4.81
C VAL A 862 13.94 65.89 -4.93
#